data_AF-A0A6J1I5W0-F1
#
_entry.id   AF-A0A6J1I5W0-F1
#
_cell.length_a   1.000
_cell.length_b   1.000
_cell.length_c   1.000
_cell.angle_alpha   90.00
_cell.angle_beta   90.00
_cell.angle_gamma   90.00
#
_symmetry.space_group_name_H-M   'P 1'
#
loop_
_entity.id
_entity.type
_entity.pdbx_description
1 polymer ?
#
loop_
_entity_poly.entity_id
_entity_poly.type
_entity_poly.pdbx_seq_one_letter_code
_entity_poly.pdbx_strand_id
1 'polypeptide(L)'
;MDIDIDENSTAEGNERRTKLIMVILVGAPGSGKSTFCELVMASSSRPWVRICQDTIGNGKSGTKAQCLKSAASALNDGKNVFVDRCNLEIEQRSEFVKLGSSLVDVHAVVLDLPAQLCISRSVKRTGHEGNLSGGKAAAVVNKMLQKKELPNLNEGFKRIAFCHSETDVQSAIDTYKSLGLHDALPDGCFGQKNADKKVQLGIMMFLKKAENPAKTCSNANTIKDFPSSQTTQEKKESSCTMLSNVNKESEKGENPGIRSLENNISGSDPPTLAFPSISTSDFKFSHEKAAEIIVEMVEEFMDKLGNARLVMVDISHGSKILSLVKAKAAKKNICSTKFFTFVGDITKLKSDGGLHCHVIANAANWRLKPGGGGVNAAIFSAAGPSLEEATKQQAKSLRPGSVVAVQLPSTSPLFNREGVTHVIHVLGPNMNPQRPNYLNNDYDEGCKLLRDAYSSLFQAFISIVKDEFKSAKGIDKRLGSAPSESRKHSEDTHHKFKRAEFQIPERSKKWKGTQESAEALNQNNNKISHKMSKHWGSWAQALYNTAMYPERHANTVLETSDDVVVLNDIYPKARKHLLIVARYEGLDQLADVHIEHLPLLKTMHAVGLKWIDKFIHDDASLVFRLGYHSAPSMRQLHLHVISQDFDSSHLKNKKHWNSFNTDFFRDSVDVIDEVSNHGKAIIKDDESLMSMEFRCNRCRSAHPNLPKLKTHVSKCQSPFPSTLLEGSRLVNASGNSRNSLS
;
A
#
# COMPACT_ATOMS: atom_id res chain seq x y z
N MET A 1 43.01 -86.37 19.45
CA MET A 1 41.82 -86.00 18.65
C MET A 1 41.18 -84.88 19.42
N ASP A 2 41.80 -83.72 19.28
CA ASP A 2 41.35 -82.44 19.80
C ASP A 2 40.70 -81.74 18.62
N ILE A 3 39.46 -81.28 18.79
CA ILE A 3 38.92 -80.18 18.01
C ILE A 3 38.24 -79.24 18.99
N ASP A 4 38.89 -78.08 19.10
CA ASP A 4 38.51 -76.87 19.80
C ASP A 4 37.08 -76.42 19.47
N ILE A 5 36.39 -75.88 20.46
CA ILE A 5 35.30 -74.94 20.25
C ILE A 5 35.76 -73.64 20.87
N ASP A 6 36.39 -72.79 20.06
CA ASP A 6 36.55 -71.38 20.38
C ASP A 6 36.31 -70.49 19.14
N GLU A 7 35.80 -69.31 19.46
CA GLU A 7 35.70 -68.08 18.67
C GLU A 7 34.58 -67.85 17.62
N ASN A 8 33.83 -66.77 17.92
CA ASN A 8 33.24 -65.77 17.03
C ASN A 8 32.06 -66.14 16.11
N SER A 9 30.86 -65.72 16.53
CA SER A 9 29.91 -65.08 15.61
C SER A 9 29.16 -63.94 16.30
N THR A 10 29.79 -62.78 16.35
CA THR A 10 29.09 -61.49 16.34
C THR A 10 28.20 -61.40 15.10
N ALA A 11 26.89 -61.33 15.29
CA ALA A 11 26.01 -60.65 14.36
C ALA A 11 24.82 -60.12 15.15
N GLU A 12 24.94 -58.87 15.60
CA GLU A 12 23.81 -58.05 16.01
C GLU A 12 22.76 -58.08 14.89
N GLY A 13 21.70 -58.85 15.09
CA GLY A 13 20.46 -58.76 14.31
C GLY A 13 19.76 -57.45 14.65
N ASN A 14 20.36 -56.32 14.29
CA ASN A 14 19.75 -55.02 14.35
C ASN A 14 18.72 -54.97 13.21
N GLU A 15 17.54 -55.54 13.44
CA GLU A 15 16.36 -55.28 12.61
C GLU A 15 16.20 -53.76 12.54
N ARG A 16 16.72 -53.15 11.45
CA ARG A 16 16.58 -51.73 11.19
C ARG A 16 15.10 -51.44 11.08
N ARG A 17 14.47 -51.07 12.20
CA ARG A 17 13.12 -50.54 12.23
C ARG A 17 13.08 -49.41 11.21
N THR A 18 12.31 -49.64 10.16
CA THR A 18 12.14 -48.71 9.07
C THR A 18 11.70 -47.37 9.63
N LYS A 19 12.46 -46.32 9.37
CA LYS A 19 12.01 -44.97 9.74
C LYS A 19 10.81 -44.57 8.91
N LEU A 20 9.78 -44.09 9.59
CA LEU A 20 8.61 -43.51 8.96
C LEU A 20 8.94 -42.10 8.45
N ILE A 21 8.26 -41.70 7.40
CA ILE A 21 8.43 -40.38 6.80
C ILE A 21 7.16 -39.58 7.02
N MET A 22 7.30 -38.39 7.60
CA MET A 22 6.25 -37.39 7.65
C MET A 22 6.62 -36.21 6.75
N VAL A 23 5.83 -35.99 5.71
CA VAL A 23 6.04 -34.91 4.72
C VAL A 23 5.06 -33.78 4.99
N ILE A 24 5.60 -32.61 5.34
CA ILE A 24 4.85 -31.37 5.49
C ILE A 24 4.83 -30.65 4.13
N LEU A 25 3.64 -30.55 3.53
CA LEU A 25 3.46 -29.82 2.27
C LEU A 25 3.31 -28.32 2.54
N VAL A 26 4.21 -27.54 1.94
CA VAL A 26 4.25 -26.08 2.05
C VAL A 26 3.91 -25.48 0.70
N GLY A 27 2.85 -24.68 0.60
CA GLY A 27 2.45 -24.04 -0.66
C GLY A 27 1.05 -23.45 -0.61
N ALA A 28 0.81 -22.44 -1.45
CA ALA A 28 -0.47 -21.73 -1.49
C ALA A 28 -1.63 -22.61 -2.01
N PRO A 29 -2.90 -22.24 -1.78
CA PRO A 29 -4.03 -22.88 -2.46
C PRO A 29 -3.80 -22.90 -3.97
N GLY A 30 -4.09 -24.03 -4.62
CA GLY A 30 -3.85 -24.21 -6.06
C GLY A 30 -2.40 -24.59 -6.44
N SER A 31 -1.48 -24.74 -5.48
CA SER A 31 -0.10 -25.14 -5.74
C SER A 31 0.09 -26.64 -6.07
N GLY A 32 -0.98 -27.44 -6.03
CA GLY A 32 -0.92 -28.88 -6.37
C GLY A 32 -0.70 -29.85 -5.21
N LYS A 33 -0.77 -29.42 -3.94
CA LYS A 33 -0.55 -30.28 -2.74
C LYS A 33 -1.39 -31.55 -2.73
N SER A 34 -2.70 -31.43 -2.93
CA SER A 34 -3.62 -32.58 -2.89
C SER A 34 -3.34 -33.57 -4.02
N THR A 35 -3.03 -33.04 -5.22
CA THR A 35 -2.63 -33.82 -6.39
C THR A 35 -1.28 -34.53 -6.14
N PHE A 36 -0.34 -33.87 -5.47
CA PHE A 36 0.93 -34.48 -5.05
C PHE A 36 0.68 -35.71 -4.18
N CYS A 37 -0.17 -35.57 -3.14
CA CYS A 37 -0.53 -36.70 -2.28
C CYS A 37 -1.18 -37.84 -3.05
N GLU A 38 -2.22 -37.55 -3.85
CA GLU A 38 -2.93 -38.57 -4.65
C GLU A 38 -1.98 -39.34 -5.55
N LEU A 39 -1.13 -38.63 -6.30
CA LEU A 39 -0.22 -39.27 -7.25
C LEU A 39 0.82 -40.13 -6.54
N VAL A 40 1.38 -39.69 -5.40
CA VAL A 40 2.31 -40.52 -4.63
C VAL A 40 1.59 -41.74 -4.04
N MET A 41 0.43 -41.55 -3.42
CA MET A 41 -0.31 -42.62 -2.76
C MET A 41 -0.83 -43.68 -3.74
N ALA A 42 -1.18 -43.31 -4.97
CA ALA A 42 -1.72 -44.22 -5.97
C ALA A 42 -0.70 -45.24 -6.52
N SER A 43 0.60 -44.99 -6.36
CA SER A 43 1.66 -45.82 -6.98
C SER A 43 2.84 -46.12 -6.07
N SER A 44 2.85 -45.63 -4.83
CA SER A 44 3.89 -45.92 -3.84
C SER A 44 3.70 -47.30 -3.23
N SER A 45 4.80 -48.03 -3.06
CA SER A 45 4.82 -49.30 -2.31
C SER A 45 4.68 -49.11 -0.79
N ARG A 46 5.03 -47.91 -0.28
CA ARG A 46 4.86 -47.55 1.13
C ARG A 46 3.42 -47.20 1.48
N PRO A 47 2.93 -47.57 2.68
CA PRO A 47 1.63 -47.12 3.17
C PRO A 47 1.69 -45.65 3.58
N TRP A 48 0.88 -44.82 2.92
CA TRP A 48 0.77 -43.38 3.15
C TRP A 48 -0.64 -43.00 3.61
N VAL A 49 -0.74 -41.98 4.44
CA VAL A 49 -2.00 -41.34 4.85
C VAL A 49 -1.91 -39.84 4.61
N ARG A 50 -2.90 -39.28 3.90
CA ARG A 50 -3.06 -37.83 3.75
C ARG A 50 -3.90 -37.27 4.89
N ILE A 51 -3.36 -36.28 5.58
CA ILE A 51 -4.05 -35.52 6.62
C ILE A 51 -4.30 -34.11 6.09
N CYS A 52 -5.56 -33.83 5.77
CA CYS A 52 -5.99 -32.56 5.22
C CYS A 52 -6.91 -31.85 6.22
N GLN A 53 -6.60 -30.61 6.59
CA GLN A 53 -7.45 -29.86 7.51
C GLN A 53 -8.85 -29.63 6.93
N ASP A 54 -8.99 -29.54 5.61
CA ASP A 54 -10.27 -29.27 4.95
C ASP A 54 -11.25 -30.45 5.04
N THR A 55 -10.78 -31.67 5.36
CA THR A 55 -11.63 -32.88 5.39
C THR A 55 -11.62 -33.66 6.71
N ILE A 56 -10.72 -33.34 7.64
CA ILE A 56 -10.51 -34.15 8.85
C ILE A 56 -11.73 -34.22 9.80
N GLY A 57 -12.67 -33.29 9.71
CA GLY A 57 -13.92 -33.30 10.48
C GLY A 57 -15.02 -34.10 9.80
N ASN A 58 -14.79 -35.38 9.47
CA ASN A 58 -15.72 -36.26 8.74
C ASN A 58 -16.18 -35.67 7.39
N GLY A 59 -15.23 -35.22 6.57
CA GLY A 59 -15.50 -34.58 5.27
C GLY A 59 -15.75 -33.08 5.36
N LYS A 60 -15.57 -32.47 6.54
CA LYS A 60 -15.63 -31.01 6.77
C LYS A 60 -14.31 -30.47 7.32
N SER A 61 -14.13 -29.15 7.25
CA SER A 61 -12.94 -28.48 7.78
C SER A 61 -12.83 -28.67 9.30
N GLY A 62 -11.66 -29.08 9.77
CA GLY A 62 -11.35 -29.29 11.18
C GLY A 62 -10.28 -28.34 11.71
N THR A 63 -9.64 -28.72 12.81
CA THR A 63 -8.66 -27.91 13.55
C THR A 63 -7.23 -28.44 13.41
N LYS A 64 -6.24 -27.59 13.70
CA LYS A 64 -4.82 -27.99 13.76
C LYS A 64 -4.59 -29.11 14.77
N ALA A 65 -5.23 -29.05 15.94
CA ALA A 65 -5.13 -30.07 16.98
C ALA A 65 -5.63 -31.44 16.50
N GLN A 66 -6.73 -31.48 15.74
CA GLN A 66 -7.20 -32.73 15.13
C GLN A 66 -6.19 -33.28 14.11
N CYS A 67 -5.57 -32.42 13.30
CA CYS A 67 -4.55 -32.84 12.34
C CYS A 67 -3.32 -33.43 13.04
N LEU A 68 -2.86 -32.80 14.13
CA LEU A 68 -1.75 -33.31 14.95
C LEU A 68 -2.08 -34.66 15.58
N LYS A 69 -3.28 -34.81 16.17
CA LYS A 69 -3.72 -36.07 16.77
C LYS A 69 -3.79 -37.19 15.74
N SER A 70 -4.34 -36.90 14.55
CA SER A 70 -4.43 -37.87 13.46
C SER A 70 -3.04 -38.24 12.91
N ALA A 71 -2.11 -37.27 12.82
CA ALA A 71 -0.74 -37.51 12.36
C ALA A 71 0.00 -38.42 13.35
N ALA A 72 -0.07 -38.12 14.64
CA ALA A 72 0.53 -38.95 15.67
C ALA A 72 -0.05 -40.38 15.68
N SER A 73 -1.38 -40.52 15.54
CA SER A 73 -2.02 -41.83 15.46
C SER A 73 -1.55 -42.63 14.24
N ALA A 74 -1.53 -42.01 13.05
CA ALA A 74 -1.10 -42.70 11.83
C ALA A 74 0.38 -43.12 11.88
N LEU A 75 1.25 -42.30 12.48
CA LEU A 75 2.65 -42.65 12.70
C LEU A 75 2.78 -43.81 13.70
N ASN A 76 2.01 -43.82 14.78
CA ASN A 76 1.99 -44.94 15.73
C ASN A 76 1.48 -46.24 15.09
N ASP A 77 0.56 -46.13 14.13
CA ASP A 77 0.06 -47.27 13.33
C ASP A 77 1.07 -47.73 12.24
N GLY A 78 2.27 -47.18 12.20
CA GLY A 78 3.32 -47.57 11.26
C GLY A 78 3.13 -47.02 9.83
N LYS A 79 2.32 -45.97 9.64
CA LYS A 79 2.06 -45.37 8.32
C LYS A 79 2.86 -44.09 8.12
N ASN A 80 3.25 -43.84 6.88
CA ASN A 80 3.87 -42.57 6.47
C ASN A 80 2.78 -41.51 6.31
N VAL A 81 3.10 -40.23 6.54
CA VAL A 81 2.08 -39.18 6.65
C VAL A 81 2.36 -38.00 5.73
N PHE A 82 1.35 -37.55 5.00
CA PHE A 82 1.33 -36.24 4.34
C PHE A 82 0.49 -35.25 5.15
N VAL A 83 1.05 -34.08 5.45
CA VAL A 83 0.31 -32.97 6.09
C VAL A 83 -0.03 -31.91 5.04
N ASP A 84 -1.29 -31.91 4.58
CA ASP A 84 -1.83 -31.00 3.57
C ASP A 84 -2.61 -29.84 4.22
N ARG A 85 -1.87 -28.79 4.65
CA ARG A 85 -2.43 -27.62 5.38
C ARG A 85 -1.87 -26.27 4.92
N CYS A 86 -1.36 -26.18 3.69
CA CYS A 86 -0.63 -25.03 3.12
C CYS A 86 0.68 -24.63 3.85
N ASN A 87 0.74 -24.66 5.19
CA ASN A 87 1.94 -24.60 6.03
C ASN A 87 2.96 -23.48 5.69
N LEU A 88 2.46 -22.29 5.34
CA LEU A 88 3.28 -21.18 4.81
C LEU A 88 4.06 -20.41 5.89
N GLU A 89 3.62 -20.42 7.14
CA GLU A 89 4.23 -19.71 8.28
C GLU A 89 4.98 -20.70 9.20
N ILE A 90 6.06 -20.27 9.86
CA ILE A 90 6.87 -21.12 10.78
C ILE A 90 5.99 -21.70 11.90
N GLU A 91 5.10 -20.90 12.49
CA GLU A 91 4.23 -21.32 13.61
C GLU A 91 3.23 -22.42 13.19
N GLN A 92 2.90 -22.48 11.90
CA GLN A 92 2.02 -23.53 11.38
C GLN A 92 2.73 -24.88 11.34
N ARG A 93 4.04 -24.87 11.04
CA ARG A 93 4.88 -26.07 10.90
C ARG A 93 5.43 -26.57 12.23
N SER A 94 5.75 -25.66 13.16
CA SER A 94 6.51 -25.95 14.38
C SER A 94 5.96 -27.11 15.21
N GLU A 95 4.64 -27.23 15.36
CA GLU A 95 4.02 -28.32 16.14
C GLU A 95 4.06 -29.67 15.42
N PHE A 96 4.02 -29.69 14.09
CA PHE A 96 4.16 -30.93 13.33
C PHE A 96 5.61 -31.40 13.34
N VAL A 97 6.58 -30.48 13.23
CA VAL A 97 8.01 -30.85 13.27
C VAL A 97 8.39 -31.52 14.60
N LYS A 98 7.72 -31.15 15.71
CA LYS A 98 7.89 -31.81 17.01
C LYS A 98 7.46 -33.29 17.06
N LEU A 99 6.70 -33.77 16.06
CA LEU A 99 6.38 -35.21 15.94
C LEU A 99 7.55 -36.02 15.37
N GLY A 100 8.62 -35.34 14.91
CA GLY A 100 9.88 -35.99 14.54
C GLY A 100 10.53 -36.68 15.73
N SER A 101 11.12 -37.84 15.49
CA SER A 101 11.78 -38.65 16.51
C SER A 101 12.88 -39.50 15.88
N SER A 102 13.57 -40.33 16.67
CA SER A 102 14.54 -41.30 16.13
C SER A 102 13.91 -42.28 15.12
N LEU A 103 12.58 -42.46 15.16
CA LEU A 103 11.82 -43.37 14.29
C LEU A 103 11.05 -42.65 13.16
N VAL A 104 10.99 -41.32 13.18
CA VAL A 104 10.20 -40.52 12.22
C VAL A 104 11.07 -39.38 11.66
N ASP A 105 11.40 -39.46 10.38
CA ASP A 105 12.08 -38.39 9.66
C ASP A 105 11.04 -37.38 9.12
N VAL A 106 11.25 -36.10 9.42
CA VAL A 106 10.34 -35.01 9.02
C VAL A 106 10.89 -34.31 7.79
N HIS A 107 10.14 -34.35 6.70
CA HIS A 107 10.48 -33.71 5.42
C HIS A 107 9.55 -32.51 5.16
N ALA A 108 10.05 -31.54 4.40
CA ALA A 108 9.24 -30.50 3.78
C ALA A 108 9.29 -30.61 2.26
N VAL A 109 8.14 -30.49 1.61
CA VAL A 109 8.04 -30.30 0.15
C VAL A 109 7.38 -28.94 -0.09
N VAL A 110 8.15 -28.03 -0.66
CA VAL A 110 7.76 -26.63 -0.89
C VAL A 110 7.31 -26.46 -2.33
N LEU A 111 6.00 -26.47 -2.55
CA LEU A 111 5.37 -26.21 -3.84
C LEU A 111 5.28 -24.68 -4.06
N ASP A 112 6.43 -24.09 -4.41
CA ASP A 112 6.62 -22.67 -4.65
C ASP A 112 6.38 -22.28 -6.11
N LEU A 113 5.20 -22.62 -6.61
CA LEU A 113 4.78 -22.29 -7.96
C LEU A 113 4.31 -20.83 -8.07
N PRO A 114 4.39 -20.22 -9.27
CA PRO A 114 3.93 -18.85 -9.49
C PRO A 114 2.51 -18.59 -8.96
N ALA A 115 2.31 -17.45 -8.30
CA ALA A 115 1.03 -17.09 -7.69
C ALA A 115 -0.12 -17.10 -8.70
N GLN A 116 0.11 -16.61 -9.92
CA GLN A 116 -0.89 -16.58 -10.98
C GLN A 116 -1.33 -17.99 -11.42
N LEU A 117 -0.41 -18.96 -11.45
CA LEU A 117 -0.73 -20.36 -11.72
C LEU A 117 -1.58 -20.95 -10.59
N CYS A 118 -1.21 -20.69 -9.34
CA CYS A 118 -1.98 -21.10 -8.16
C CYS A 118 -3.40 -20.50 -8.18
N ILE A 119 -3.53 -19.20 -8.49
CA ILE A 119 -4.81 -18.50 -8.61
C ILE A 119 -5.65 -19.08 -9.74
N SER A 120 -5.07 -19.24 -10.93
CA SER A 120 -5.73 -19.85 -12.09
C SER A 120 -6.30 -21.23 -11.74
N ARG A 121 -5.51 -22.08 -11.07
CA ARG A 121 -5.93 -23.40 -10.61
C ARG A 121 -7.03 -23.33 -9.55
N SER A 122 -6.93 -22.41 -8.60
CA SER A 122 -7.97 -22.22 -7.58
C SER A 122 -9.27 -21.66 -8.12
N VAL A 123 -9.23 -20.79 -9.14
CA VAL A 123 -10.43 -20.22 -9.78
C VAL A 123 -11.13 -21.25 -10.68
N LYS A 124 -10.36 -22.06 -11.42
CA LYS A 124 -10.90 -23.10 -12.33
C LYS A 124 -11.40 -24.36 -11.60
N ARG A 125 -11.11 -24.52 -10.31
CA ARG A 125 -11.52 -25.70 -9.53
C ARG A 125 -13.01 -25.68 -9.24
N THR A 126 -13.70 -26.74 -9.66
CA THR A 126 -15.05 -27.09 -9.24
C THR A 126 -14.97 -28.17 -8.14
N GLY A 127 -15.68 -27.99 -7.01
CA GLY A 127 -15.87 -29.05 -6.01
C GLY A 127 -14.68 -29.41 -5.10
N HIS A 128 -13.72 -28.51 -4.85
CA HIS A 128 -12.59 -28.80 -3.95
C HIS A 128 -12.97 -28.71 -2.46
N GLU A 129 -12.42 -29.61 -1.64
CA GLU A 129 -12.64 -29.81 -0.19
C GLU A 129 -12.66 -28.49 0.63
N GLY A 130 -11.80 -27.53 0.30
CA GLY A 130 -11.69 -26.21 0.98
C GLY A 130 -12.64 -25.09 0.51
N ASN A 131 -13.61 -25.35 -0.38
CA ASN A 131 -14.62 -24.37 -0.88
C ASN A 131 -14.09 -23.03 -1.44
N LEU A 132 -12.79 -22.97 -1.79
CA LEU A 132 -12.18 -21.77 -2.38
C LEU A 132 -12.39 -21.76 -3.90
N SER A 133 -13.48 -21.17 -4.38
CA SER A 133 -13.80 -21.01 -5.80
C SER A 133 -14.14 -19.54 -6.15
N GLY A 134 -14.03 -19.19 -7.44
CA GLY A 134 -14.39 -17.87 -7.98
C GLY A 134 -13.47 -16.70 -7.58
N GLY A 135 -13.94 -15.46 -7.73
CA GLY A 135 -13.14 -14.23 -7.58
C GLY A 135 -12.49 -14.00 -6.20
N LYS A 136 -12.88 -14.76 -5.17
CA LYS A 136 -12.26 -14.73 -3.83
C LYS A 136 -10.93 -15.50 -3.76
N ALA A 137 -10.69 -16.44 -4.68
CA ALA A 137 -9.47 -17.26 -4.68
C ALA A 137 -8.20 -16.41 -4.87
N ALA A 138 -8.24 -15.40 -5.76
CA ALA A 138 -7.12 -14.51 -5.99
C ALA A 138 -6.71 -13.72 -4.73
N ALA A 139 -7.70 -13.20 -4.00
CA ALA A 139 -7.45 -12.46 -2.76
C ALA A 139 -6.86 -13.37 -1.66
N VAL A 140 -7.35 -14.61 -1.54
CA VAL A 140 -6.88 -15.56 -0.53
C VAL A 140 -5.46 -16.06 -0.83
N VAL A 141 -5.17 -16.45 -2.07
CA VAL A 141 -3.82 -16.89 -2.48
C VAL A 141 -2.80 -15.77 -2.28
N ASN A 142 -3.10 -14.54 -2.71
CA ASN A 142 -2.21 -13.40 -2.52
C ASN A 142 -2.01 -13.05 -1.04
N LYS A 143 -3.08 -13.10 -0.23
CA LYS A 143 -3.00 -12.85 1.22
C LYS A 143 -2.17 -13.92 1.93
N MET A 144 -2.28 -15.18 1.53
CA MET A 144 -1.51 -16.29 2.12
C MET A 144 -0.03 -16.19 1.73
N LEU A 145 0.28 -15.87 0.48
CA LEU A 145 1.66 -15.71 0.00
C LEU A 145 2.39 -14.50 0.64
N GLN A 146 1.68 -13.45 1.05
CA GLN A 146 2.27 -12.32 1.78
C GLN A 146 2.88 -12.71 3.13
N LYS A 147 2.43 -13.81 3.73
CA LYS A 147 2.94 -14.33 5.01
C LYS A 147 3.87 -15.53 4.84
N LYS A 148 4.30 -15.82 3.61
CA LYS A 148 5.09 -17.01 3.32
C LYS A 148 6.50 -16.86 3.89
N GLU A 149 6.89 -17.84 4.70
CA GLU A 149 8.23 -18.04 5.22
C GLU A 149 8.75 -19.39 4.72
N LEU A 150 9.89 -19.37 4.01
CA LEU A 150 10.49 -20.60 3.48
C LEU A 150 11.01 -21.46 4.63
N PRO A 151 10.74 -22.78 4.61
CA PRO A 151 11.24 -23.67 5.65
C PRO A 151 12.76 -23.75 5.63
N ASN A 152 13.37 -23.86 6.80
CA ASN A 152 14.80 -24.05 6.97
C ASN A 152 15.12 -25.32 7.78
N LEU A 153 16.35 -25.85 7.67
CA LEU A 153 16.74 -27.07 8.41
C LEU A 153 16.74 -26.87 9.94
N ASN A 154 16.96 -25.64 10.42
CA ASN A 154 16.95 -25.30 11.84
C ASN A 154 15.55 -25.42 12.47
N GLU A 155 14.48 -25.48 11.68
CA GLU A 155 13.13 -25.79 12.17
C GLU A 155 12.99 -27.23 12.65
N GLY A 156 13.92 -28.13 12.28
CA GLY A 156 13.91 -29.56 12.62
C GLY A 156 13.60 -30.47 11.43
N PHE A 157 13.65 -29.95 10.20
CA PHE A 157 13.50 -30.77 8.99
C PHE A 157 14.79 -31.55 8.69
N LYS A 158 14.64 -32.85 8.43
CA LYS A 158 15.70 -33.72 7.89
C LYS A 158 16.00 -33.39 6.43
N ARG A 159 14.94 -33.15 5.66
CA ARG A 159 15.00 -32.89 4.21
C ARG A 159 14.01 -31.82 3.79
N ILE A 160 14.43 -30.93 2.90
CA ILE A 160 13.57 -29.90 2.28
C ILE A 160 13.73 -29.98 0.77
N ALA A 161 12.64 -30.18 0.04
CA ALA A 161 12.62 -30.14 -1.42
C ALA A 161 11.85 -28.90 -1.89
N PHE A 162 12.53 -27.98 -2.59
CA PHE A 162 11.91 -26.81 -3.20
C PHE A 162 11.52 -27.11 -4.65
N CYS A 163 10.24 -26.92 -4.96
CA CYS A 163 9.69 -27.07 -6.31
C CYS A 163 9.24 -25.70 -6.82
N HIS A 164 9.89 -25.21 -7.87
CA HIS A 164 9.63 -23.89 -8.48
C HIS A 164 8.88 -23.98 -9.80
N SER A 165 8.75 -25.19 -10.36
CA SER A 165 8.12 -25.50 -11.63
C SER A 165 7.36 -26.82 -11.58
N GLU A 166 6.47 -27.07 -12.55
CA GLU A 166 5.74 -28.36 -12.66
C GLU A 166 6.69 -29.55 -12.81
N THR A 167 7.82 -29.36 -13.51
CA THR A 167 8.86 -30.39 -13.65
C THR A 167 9.52 -30.73 -12.31
N ASP A 168 9.72 -29.73 -11.44
CA ASP A 168 10.26 -29.99 -10.09
C ASP A 168 9.23 -30.73 -9.23
N VAL A 169 7.94 -30.38 -9.36
CA VAL A 169 6.85 -31.07 -8.67
C VAL A 169 6.78 -32.53 -9.12
N GLN A 170 6.84 -32.79 -10.43
CA GLN A 170 6.85 -34.13 -10.99
C GLN A 170 8.08 -34.93 -10.51
N SER A 171 9.26 -34.33 -10.54
CA SER A 171 10.50 -34.96 -10.04
C SER A 171 10.39 -35.32 -8.55
N ALA A 172 9.80 -34.44 -7.74
CA ALA A 172 9.54 -34.73 -6.34
C ALA A 172 8.51 -35.85 -6.17
N ILE A 173 7.42 -35.86 -6.95
CA ILE A 173 6.44 -36.95 -6.95
C ILE A 173 7.13 -38.28 -7.27
N ASP A 174 7.94 -38.32 -8.33
CA ASP A 174 8.63 -39.54 -8.75
C ASP A 174 9.61 -40.02 -7.67
N THR A 175 10.31 -39.09 -7.01
CA THR A 175 11.19 -39.39 -5.86
C THR A 175 10.44 -40.07 -4.73
N TYR A 176 9.25 -39.58 -4.35
CA TYR A 176 8.48 -40.17 -3.24
C TYR A 176 7.71 -41.43 -3.67
N LYS A 177 7.34 -41.55 -4.96
CA LYS A 177 6.74 -42.76 -5.54
C LYS A 177 7.72 -43.92 -5.57
N SER A 178 8.98 -43.66 -5.91
CA SER A 178 10.01 -44.69 -6.06
C SER A 178 10.56 -45.20 -4.73
N LEU A 179 10.11 -44.67 -3.59
CA LEU A 179 10.57 -45.14 -2.28
C LEU A 179 10.03 -46.54 -1.99
N GLY A 180 10.97 -47.50 -1.94
CA GLY A 180 10.74 -48.83 -1.39
C GLY A 180 10.55 -48.80 0.13
N LEU A 181 10.05 -49.89 0.70
CA LEU A 181 9.68 -50.00 2.12
C LEU A 181 10.80 -49.60 3.09
N HIS A 182 12.09 -49.77 2.74
CA HIS A 182 13.23 -49.48 3.63
C HIS A 182 14.10 -48.29 3.21
N ASP A 183 13.80 -47.67 2.07
CA ASP A 183 14.60 -46.57 1.52
C ASP A 183 14.59 -45.31 2.39
N ALA A 184 15.72 -44.63 2.46
CA ALA A 184 15.83 -43.30 3.05
C ALA A 184 16.24 -42.29 1.98
N LEU A 185 15.71 -41.08 2.06
CA LEU A 185 16.14 -39.98 1.20
C LEU A 185 17.30 -39.23 1.86
N PRO A 186 18.21 -38.62 1.08
CA PRO A 186 19.31 -37.86 1.64
C PRO A 186 18.82 -36.60 2.38
N ASP A 187 19.49 -36.31 3.49
CA ASP A 187 19.27 -35.14 4.34
C ASP A 187 19.71 -33.85 3.63
N GLY A 188 19.10 -32.72 3.98
CA GLY A 188 19.47 -31.39 3.49
C GLY A 188 18.43 -30.69 2.61
N CYS A 189 18.85 -29.62 1.94
CA CYS A 189 18.00 -28.81 1.06
C CYS A 189 18.26 -29.13 -0.42
N PHE A 190 17.19 -29.38 -1.17
CA PHE A 190 17.21 -29.79 -2.57
C PHE A 190 16.33 -28.85 -3.39
N GLY A 191 16.75 -28.53 -4.62
CA GLY A 191 16.02 -27.58 -5.47
C GLY A 191 16.08 -26.12 -4.99
N GLN A 192 16.86 -25.82 -3.95
CA GLN A 192 17.06 -24.46 -3.46
C GLN A 192 17.88 -23.66 -4.48
N LYS A 193 17.37 -22.51 -4.94
CA LYS A 193 18.16 -21.58 -5.76
C LYS A 193 19.32 -21.05 -4.90
N ASN A 194 20.54 -21.45 -5.19
CA ASN A 194 21.74 -20.96 -4.49
C ASN A 194 21.88 -19.45 -4.63
N ALA A 195 22.02 -18.75 -3.51
CA ALA A 195 22.48 -17.37 -3.45
C ALA A 195 24.02 -17.25 -3.66
N ASP A 196 24.76 -18.37 -3.71
CA ASP A 196 26.22 -18.43 -3.74
C ASP A 196 26.80 -19.27 -4.90
N LYS A 197 26.62 -18.80 -6.15
CA LYS A 197 27.59 -19.11 -7.23
C LYS A 197 28.09 -17.81 -7.85
N LYS A 198 29.17 -17.28 -7.26
CA LYS A 198 30.14 -16.44 -7.97
C LYS A 198 30.75 -17.25 -9.12
N VAL A 199 30.72 -16.69 -10.33
CA VAL A 199 31.72 -17.00 -11.35
C VAL A 199 33.05 -16.40 -10.85
N GLN A 200 34.04 -17.27 -10.62
CA GLN A 200 35.39 -16.92 -10.17
C GLN A 200 36.23 -16.32 -11.30
N LEU A 201 37.10 -15.36 -10.93
CA LEU A 201 38.46 -15.03 -11.43
C LEU A 201 38.71 -13.57 -10.99
N GLY A 202 39.70 -13.18 -10.19
CA GLY A 202 40.76 -13.88 -9.48
C GLY A 202 41.35 -12.95 -8.41
N ILE A 203 41.94 -13.56 -7.38
CA ILE A 203 43.02 -13.05 -6.51
C ILE A 203 42.71 -11.73 -5.78
N MET A 204 41.99 -11.83 -4.65
CA MET A 204 42.24 -10.97 -3.50
C MET A 204 43.35 -11.61 -2.64
N MET A 205 44.56 -11.11 -2.79
CA MET A 205 45.54 -11.11 -1.72
C MET A 205 45.55 -9.70 -1.10
N PHE A 206 45.63 -9.64 0.22
CA PHE A 206 45.74 -8.45 1.06
C PHE A 206 44.47 -7.63 1.32
N LEU A 207 43.74 -8.05 2.36
CA LEU A 207 43.29 -7.11 3.38
C LEU A 207 44.04 -7.41 4.68
N LYS A 208 44.93 -6.51 5.09
CA LYS A 208 45.27 -6.36 6.50
C LYS A 208 45.30 -4.87 6.84
N LYS A 209 44.19 -4.45 7.47
CA LYS A 209 44.13 -3.67 8.72
C LYS A 209 44.74 -2.25 8.71
N ALA A 210 43.91 -1.24 8.97
CA ALA A 210 43.93 -0.46 10.22
C ALA A 210 42.98 0.75 10.17
N GLU A 211 42.54 1.15 11.36
CA GLU A 211 41.57 2.19 11.70
C GLU A 211 42.15 3.62 11.68
N ASN A 212 41.27 4.59 11.41
CA ASN A 212 41.11 5.94 12.00
C ASN A 212 42.25 7.01 12.01
N PRO A 213 41.87 8.31 12.16
CA PRO A 213 42.54 9.45 11.49
C PRO A 213 43.30 10.40 12.42
N ALA A 214 44.31 11.11 11.90
CA ALA A 214 44.71 12.48 12.30
C ALA A 214 45.90 13.01 11.47
N LYS A 215 45.86 14.33 11.17
CA LYS A 215 46.95 15.36 11.05
C LYS A 215 48.32 14.89 10.51
N THR A 216 48.99 15.55 9.55
CA THR A 216 49.47 16.94 9.56
C THR A 216 50.18 17.24 8.21
N CYS A 217 50.36 18.53 7.90
CA CYS A 217 51.09 19.13 6.76
C CYS A 217 52.37 18.44 6.27
N SER A 218 52.65 18.49 4.96
CA SER A 218 53.65 19.40 4.33
C SER A 218 54.03 19.02 2.89
N ASN A 219 54.11 20.05 2.04
CA ASN A 219 54.91 20.29 0.83
C ASN A 219 55.50 19.13 -0.01
N ALA A 220 55.25 19.14 -1.32
CA ALA A 220 56.22 19.64 -2.33
C ALA A 220 55.76 19.41 -3.80
N ASN A 221 55.72 20.51 -4.54
CA ASN A 221 55.93 20.77 -5.97
C ASN A 221 56.28 19.62 -6.94
N THR A 222 55.61 19.60 -8.10
CA THR A 222 56.20 19.77 -9.45
C THR A 222 55.05 19.93 -10.48
N ILE A 223 54.72 21.13 -10.94
CA ILE A 223 55.14 21.77 -12.22
C ILE A 223 55.14 20.82 -13.43
N LYS A 224 54.22 21.05 -14.38
CA LYS A 224 54.55 21.28 -15.80
C LYS A 224 53.41 21.96 -16.55
N ASP A 225 53.84 22.95 -17.34
CA ASP A 225 53.14 24.06 -17.98
C ASP A 225 52.31 23.71 -19.23
N PHE A 226 51.23 24.49 -19.41
CA PHE A 226 50.81 25.35 -20.56
C PHE A 226 51.38 25.11 -21.98
N PRO A 227 50.69 25.52 -23.09
CA PRO A 227 50.04 26.84 -23.33
C PRO A 227 48.62 26.78 -23.95
N SER A 228 47.66 27.65 -23.59
CA SER A 228 47.49 29.10 -23.82
C SER A 228 47.01 29.48 -25.23
N SER A 229 45.85 30.14 -25.29
CA SER A 229 45.58 31.23 -26.23
C SER A 229 44.55 32.18 -25.60
N GLN A 230 45.00 33.42 -25.40
CA GLN A 230 44.30 34.58 -24.85
C GLN A 230 43.52 35.33 -25.94
N THR A 231 42.44 36.01 -25.51
CA THR A 231 42.09 37.40 -25.88
C THR A 231 41.01 37.84 -24.86
N THR A 232 41.27 38.69 -23.85
CA THR A 232 41.09 40.18 -23.80
C THR A 232 39.88 40.69 -24.60
N GLN A 233 38.96 41.53 -24.11
CA GLN A 233 39.08 42.72 -23.26
C GLN A 233 37.67 43.22 -22.80
N GLU A 234 37.63 43.90 -21.64
CA GLU A 234 36.76 45.05 -21.24
C GLU A 234 35.21 44.92 -21.20
N LYS A 235 34.41 45.72 -20.47
CA LYS A 235 34.36 46.47 -19.18
C LYS A 235 33.08 47.35 -19.27
N LYS A 236 32.49 47.74 -18.12
CA LYS A 236 31.43 48.77 -17.87
C LYS A 236 29.97 48.31 -18.00
N GLU A 237 29.22 48.25 -16.88
CA GLU A 237 28.48 49.35 -16.21
C GLU A 237 27.39 49.94 -17.13
N SER A 238 26.09 49.95 -16.82
CA SER A 238 25.52 50.73 -15.71
C SER A 238 23.97 50.61 -15.68
N SER A 239 23.42 50.86 -14.49
CA SER A 239 22.03 51.03 -14.08
C SER A 239 21.21 52.05 -14.90
N CYS A 240 19.89 51.84 -15.05
CA CYS A 240 18.86 52.76 -14.52
C CYS A 240 17.41 52.31 -14.77
N THR A 241 16.63 52.47 -13.70
CA THR A 241 15.17 52.59 -13.57
C THR A 241 14.53 53.66 -14.46
N MET A 242 13.27 53.47 -14.87
CA MET A 242 12.14 54.35 -14.52
C MET A 242 10.81 53.96 -15.20
N LEU A 243 9.74 54.31 -14.51
CA LEU A 243 8.30 54.14 -14.78
C LEU A 243 7.79 54.95 -15.99
N SER A 244 6.69 54.49 -16.60
CA SER A 244 5.63 55.38 -17.08
C SER A 244 4.30 54.64 -17.32
N ASN A 245 3.26 55.07 -16.58
CA ASN A 245 1.85 54.86 -16.87
C ASN A 245 1.43 55.64 -18.12
N VAL A 246 0.52 55.08 -18.93
CA VAL A 246 -0.55 55.86 -19.61
C VAL A 246 -1.83 55.01 -19.66
N ASN A 247 -2.88 55.54 -19.05
CA ASN A 247 -4.29 55.15 -19.20
C ASN A 247 -4.91 55.82 -20.44
N LYS A 248 -5.92 55.18 -21.04
CA LYS A 248 -7.30 55.71 -21.26
C LYS A 248 -8.09 54.76 -22.19
N GLU A 249 -9.16 54.14 -21.67
CA GLU A 249 -10.59 54.53 -21.81
C GLU A 249 -11.16 54.10 -23.18
N SER A 250 -12.38 53.59 -23.37
CA SER A 250 -13.47 53.00 -22.55
C SER A 250 -14.68 52.92 -23.50
N GLU A 251 -15.52 51.88 -23.44
CA GLU A 251 -16.97 51.92 -23.73
C GLU A 251 -17.56 50.52 -23.42
N LYS A 252 -18.11 50.29 -22.22
CA LYS A 252 -19.51 50.47 -21.77
C LYS A 252 -20.56 49.63 -22.51
N GLY A 253 -21.05 48.62 -21.78
CA GLY A 253 -22.39 48.03 -21.90
C GLY A 253 -22.78 47.46 -20.53
N GLU A 254 -23.82 48.02 -19.90
CA GLU A 254 -24.20 47.83 -18.50
C GLU A 254 -25.09 46.59 -18.24
N ASN A 255 -24.70 45.81 -17.22
CA ASN A 255 -25.43 45.24 -16.06
C ASN A 255 -26.97 45.08 -16.06
N PRO A 256 -27.53 44.09 -15.30
CA PRO A 256 -27.42 44.01 -13.82
C PRO A 256 -27.21 42.58 -13.27
N GLY A 257 -26.57 42.27 -12.14
CA GLY A 257 -26.08 43.04 -11.00
C GLY A 257 -26.56 42.41 -9.69
N ILE A 258 -25.76 41.57 -9.02
CA ILE A 258 -25.77 41.42 -7.54
C ILE A 258 -24.33 41.39 -7.04
N ARG A 259 -24.09 42.29 -6.09
CA ARG A 259 -22.82 42.89 -5.67
C ARG A 259 -21.98 42.00 -4.76
N SER A 260 -20.67 42.08 -4.96
CA SER A 260 -19.64 42.00 -3.93
C SER A 260 -19.83 43.08 -2.87
N LEU A 261 -19.82 42.71 -1.60
CA LEU A 261 -19.65 43.63 -0.48
C LEU A 261 -18.39 43.22 0.28
N GLU A 262 -17.32 43.97 0.10
CA GLU A 262 -16.19 43.96 1.03
C GLU A 262 -16.48 44.89 2.21
N ASN A 263 -15.98 44.43 3.36
CA ASN A 263 -15.64 45.15 4.59
C ASN A 263 -16.77 45.56 5.54
N ASN A 264 -16.92 44.78 6.61
CA ASN A 264 -16.98 45.29 7.98
C ASN A 264 -16.34 44.29 8.96
N ILE A 265 -15.67 44.85 9.97
CA ILE A 265 -14.69 44.25 10.89
C ILE A 265 -15.34 43.34 11.95
N SER A 266 -14.59 42.31 12.36
CA SER A 266 -14.75 41.41 13.52
C SER A 266 -15.57 40.13 13.32
N GLY A 267 -14.86 39.02 13.11
CA GLY A 267 -15.35 37.68 13.40
C GLY A 267 -14.28 36.63 13.10
N SER A 268 -13.57 36.15 14.11
CA SER A 268 -12.68 34.98 13.96
C SER A 268 -13.47 33.83 13.33
N ASP A 269 -12.88 33.11 12.36
CA ASP A 269 -13.46 31.88 11.82
C ASP A 269 -13.99 31.01 12.97
N PRO A 270 -15.20 30.42 12.85
CA PRO A 270 -15.76 29.61 13.91
C PRO A 270 -14.78 28.47 14.24
N PRO A 271 -14.54 28.17 15.54
CA PRO A 271 -13.70 27.04 15.92
C PRO A 271 -14.20 25.79 15.21
N THR A 272 -13.34 25.17 14.41
CA THR A 272 -13.73 24.10 13.49
C THR A 272 -12.91 22.85 13.79
N LEU A 273 -13.62 21.73 14.02
CA LEU A 273 -13.03 20.39 14.09
C LEU A 273 -13.17 19.70 12.73
N ALA A 274 -12.04 19.36 12.11
CA ALA A 274 -12.03 18.41 11.00
C ALA A 274 -11.80 16.98 11.52
N PHE A 275 -12.60 16.02 11.08
CA PHE A 275 -12.44 14.63 11.50
C PHE A 275 -12.68 13.63 10.36
N PRO A 276 -11.86 12.57 10.27
CA PRO A 276 -12.07 11.51 9.29
C PRO A 276 -13.15 10.54 9.76
N SER A 277 -13.58 9.64 8.88
CA SER A 277 -14.40 8.51 9.30
C SER A 277 -13.60 7.54 10.19
N ILE A 278 -13.94 7.48 11.47
CA ILE A 278 -13.29 6.57 12.42
C ILE A 278 -13.69 5.12 12.12
N SER A 279 -12.69 4.24 12.12
CA SER A 279 -12.80 2.77 11.96
C SER A 279 -13.21 2.18 10.60
N THR A 280 -13.63 2.97 9.62
CA THR A 280 -14.19 2.45 8.35
C THR A 280 -13.16 1.98 7.32
N SER A 281 -11.89 2.38 7.47
CA SER A 281 -10.78 1.96 6.60
C SER A 281 -10.03 0.76 7.20
N ASP A 282 -8.91 1.01 7.90
CA ASP A 282 -8.02 -0.02 8.45
C ASP A 282 -8.71 -1.03 9.38
N PHE A 283 -9.71 -0.55 10.13
CA PHE A 283 -10.48 -1.32 11.10
C PHE A 283 -11.76 -1.93 10.51
N LYS A 284 -12.02 -1.75 9.21
CA LYS A 284 -13.07 -2.43 8.44
C LYS A 284 -14.49 -2.36 9.02
N PHE A 285 -14.81 -1.29 9.74
CA PHE A 285 -16.17 -1.08 10.24
C PHE A 285 -17.13 -0.80 9.06
N SER A 286 -18.34 -1.34 9.11
CA SER A 286 -19.37 -1.11 8.07
C SER A 286 -19.62 0.39 7.84
N HIS A 287 -19.59 0.81 6.58
CA HIS A 287 -19.80 2.21 6.20
C HIS A 287 -21.23 2.65 6.49
N GLU A 288 -22.20 1.76 6.32
CA GLU A 288 -23.63 2.01 6.56
C GLU A 288 -23.91 2.29 8.04
N LYS A 289 -23.41 1.41 8.92
CA LYS A 289 -23.53 1.57 10.39
C LYS A 289 -22.73 2.77 10.88
N ALA A 290 -21.51 2.97 10.38
CA ALA A 290 -20.70 4.14 10.74
C ALA A 290 -21.38 5.45 10.33
N ALA A 291 -21.94 5.55 9.13
CA ALA A 291 -22.63 6.75 8.66
C ALA A 291 -23.87 7.07 9.52
N GLU A 292 -24.59 6.04 9.97
CA GLU A 292 -25.70 6.20 10.91
C GLU A 292 -25.23 6.78 12.25
N ILE A 293 -24.20 6.18 12.85
CA ILE A 293 -23.64 6.63 14.13
C ILE A 293 -23.05 8.04 14.00
N ILE A 294 -22.35 8.37 12.92
CA ILE A 294 -21.79 9.71 12.71
C ILE A 294 -22.90 10.75 12.74
N VAL A 295 -23.98 10.54 11.98
CA VAL A 295 -25.10 11.50 11.91
C VAL A 295 -25.86 11.57 13.23
N GLU A 296 -26.07 10.43 13.89
CA GLU A 296 -26.66 10.35 15.25
C GLU A 296 -25.86 11.18 16.26
N MET A 297 -24.54 10.99 16.31
CA MET A 297 -23.67 11.70 17.26
C MET A 297 -23.51 13.19 16.91
N VAL A 298 -23.49 13.55 15.63
CA VAL A 298 -23.45 14.95 15.19
C VAL A 298 -24.75 15.66 15.60
N GLU A 299 -25.91 15.02 15.39
CA GLU A 299 -27.22 15.54 15.82
C GLU A 299 -27.25 15.76 17.34
N GLU A 300 -26.81 14.77 18.14
CA GLU A 300 -26.80 14.85 19.62
C GLU A 300 -25.91 15.99 20.17
N PHE A 301 -24.85 16.36 19.44
CA PHE A 301 -23.91 17.39 19.87
C PHE A 301 -24.17 18.77 19.26
N MET A 302 -25.10 18.90 18.31
CA MET A 302 -25.32 20.14 17.54
C MET A 302 -25.62 21.36 18.43
N ASP A 303 -26.41 21.15 19.48
CA ASP A 303 -26.79 22.20 20.45
C ASP A 303 -25.66 22.53 21.43
N LYS A 304 -24.76 21.57 21.68
CA LYS A 304 -23.63 21.71 22.61
C LYS A 304 -22.44 22.47 21.99
N LEU A 305 -22.38 22.58 20.65
CA LEU A 305 -21.27 23.19 19.91
C LEU A 305 -21.21 24.72 20.01
N GLY A 306 -22.30 25.41 20.37
CA GLY A 306 -22.33 26.87 20.35
C GLY A 306 -22.09 27.42 18.94
N ASN A 307 -21.03 28.22 18.76
CA ASN A 307 -20.58 28.75 17.47
C ASN A 307 -19.55 27.86 16.76
N ALA A 308 -19.16 26.72 17.35
CA ALA A 308 -18.20 25.81 16.76
C ALA A 308 -18.82 24.99 15.62
N ARG A 309 -17.95 24.45 14.76
CA ARG A 309 -18.31 23.74 13.53
C ARG A 309 -17.63 22.39 13.45
N LEU A 310 -18.34 21.41 12.89
CA LEU A 310 -17.86 20.06 12.65
C LEU A 310 -17.74 19.82 11.14
N VAL A 311 -16.59 19.30 10.69
CA VAL A 311 -16.37 18.98 9.28
C VAL A 311 -15.87 17.56 9.15
N MET A 312 -16.63 16.73 8.46
CA MET A 312 -16.19 15.37 8.14
C MET A 312 -15.37 15.38 6.85
N VAL A 313 -14.15 14.85 6.90
CA VAL A 313 -13.20 14.89 5.78
C VAL A 313 -12.86 13.50 5.25
N ASP A 314 -12.69 13.40 3.94
CA ASP A 314 -12.10 12.24 3.26
C ASP A 314 -11.39 12.70 1.98
N ILE A 315 -10.38 11.95 1.52
CA ILE A 315 -9.48 12.37 0.43
C ILE A 315 -10.15 12.24 -0.95
N SER A 316 -11.13 11.34 -1.10
CA SER A 316 -11.72 10.99 -2.39
C SER A 316 -13.08 11.65 -2.64
N HIS A 317 -13.24 12.29 -3.80
CA HIS A 317 -14.54 12.77 -4.28
C HIS A 317 -15.57 11.64 -4.48
N GLY A 318 -15.10 10.39 -4.67
CA GLY A 318 -15.93 9.19 -4.74
C GLY A 318 -16.14 8.48 -3.40
N SER A 319 -15.93 9.16 -2.28
CA SER A 319 -16.04 8.56 -0.95
C SER A 319 -17.47 8.08 -0.67
N LYS A 320 -17.62 6.76 -0.52
CA LYS A 320 -18.88 6.12 -0.13
C LYS A 320 -19.35 6.63 1.24
N ILE A 321 -18.44 6.82 2.19
CA ILE A 321 -18.82 7.27 3.53
C ILE A 321 -19.31 8.73 3.53
N LEU A 322 -18.63 9.64 2.82
CA LEU A 322 -19.09 11.03 2.71
C LEU A 322 -20.47 11.11 2.05
N SER A 323 -20.69 10.30 1.01
CA SER A 323 -21.98 10.24 0.31
C SER A 323 -23.12 9.77 1.22
N LEU A 324 -22.89 8.69 1.99
CA LEU A 324 -23.85 8.17 2.96
C LEU A 324 -24.15 9.17 4.08
N VAL A 325 -23.12 9.82 4.63
CA VAL A 325 -23.27 10.82 5.70
C VAL A 325 -24.00 12.05 5.19
N LYS A 326 -23.66 12.57 4.00
CA LYS A 326 -24.33 13.71 3.38
C LYS A 326 -25.83 13.43 3.17
N ALA A 327 -26.18 12.25 2.65
CA ALA A 327 -27.58 11.85 2.46
C ALA A 327 -28.35 11.72 3.79
N LYS A 328 -27.74 11.06 4.80
CA LYS A 328 -28.36 10.88 6.12
C LYS A 328 -28.50 12.20 6.90
N ALA A 329 -27.50 13.08 6.83
CA ALA A 329 -27.53 14.41 7.47
C ALA A 329 -28.61 15.31 6.85
N ALA A 330 -28.77 15.28 5.52
CA ALA A 330 -29.85 15.97 4.83
C ALA A 330 -31.23 15.46 5.27
N LYS A 331 -31.40 14.12 5.38
CA LYS A 331 -32.64 13.50 5.86
C LYS A 331 -33.00 13.90 7.30
N LYS A 332 -31.99 14.17 8.12
CA LYS A 332 -32.14 14.61 9.53
C LYS A 332 -32.21 16.14 9.67
N ASN A 333 -32.22 16.89 8.57
CA ASN A 333 -32.21 18.37 8.57
C ASN A 333 -31.09 18.97 9.43
N ILE A 334 -29.92 18.34 9.44
CA ILE A 334 -28.75 18.87 10.16
C ILE A 334 -28.30 20.18 9.50
N CYS A 335 -28.06 21.20 10.32
CA CYS A 335 -27.66 22.53 9.88
C CYS A 335 -26.34 22.49 9.07
N SER A 336 -26.43 22.78 7.78
CA SER A 336 -25.30 22.66 6.83
C SER A 336 -24.18 23.68 7.07
N THR A 337 -24.43 24.74 7.84
CA THR A 337 -23.39 25.70 8.25
C THR A 337 -22.59 25.23 9.46
N LYS A 338 -23.19 24.39 10.32
CA LYS A 338 -22.56 23.80 11.51
C LYS A 338 -21.95 22.42 11.27
N PHE A 339 -22.51 21.64 10.34
CA PHE A 339 -21.95 20.36 9.93
C PHE A 339 -22.01 20.17 8.43
N PHE A 340 -20.86 19.85 7.83
CA PHE A 340 -20.79 19.45 6.43
C PHE A 340 -19.68 18.45 6.17
N THR A 341 -19.73 17.85 4.99
CA THR A 341 -18.69 16.97 4.47
C THR A 341 -17.77 17.77 3.55
N PHE A 342 -16.47 17.47 3.59
CA PHE A 342 -15.47 18.16 2.79
C PHE A 342 -14.51 17.13 2.18
N VAL A 343 -14.16 17.30 0.91
CA VAL A 343 -13.21 16.41 0.23
C VAL A 343 -11.85 17.07 0.26
N GLY A 344 -10.87 16.43 0.87
CA GLY A 344 -9.52 16.96 0.99
C GLY A 344 -8.62 16.16 1.91
N ASP A 345 -7.32 16.43 1.83
CA ASP A 345 -6.35 15.91 2.79
C ASP A 345 -6.50 16.68 4.11
N ILE A 346 -6.80 15.98 5.21
CA ILE A 346 -6.95 16.59 6.54
C ILE A 346 -5.70 17.37 7.00
N THR A 347 -4.54 17.07 6.40
CA THR A 347 -3.26 17.74 6.70
C THR A 347 -2.98 18.96 5.83
N LYS A 348 -3.89 19.32 4.92
CA LYS A 348 -3.76 20.43 3.96
C LYS A 348 -5.08 21.18 3.72
N LEU A 349 -5.95 21.22 4.73
CA LEU A 349 -7.29 21.79 4.56
C LEU A 349 -7.26 23.28 4.27
N LYS A 350 -6.28 24.02 4.82
CA LYS A 350 -6.15 25.46 4.57
C LYS A 350 -5.39 25.71 3.27
N SER A 351 -4.23 25.07 3.07
CA SER A 351 -3.38 25.34 1.90
C SER A 351 -4.03 24.93 0.59
N ASP A 352 -4.65 23.75 0.56
CA ASP A 352 -5.17 23.15 -0.68
C ASP A 352 -6.70 23.28 -0.74
N GLY A 353 -7.38 23.27 0.41
CA GLY A 353 -8.84 23.28 0.51
C GLY A 353 -9.47 24.64 0.84
N GLY A 354 -8.68 25.66 1.20
CA GLY A 354 -9.18 26.96 1.65
C GLY A 354 -10.02 26.92 2.93
N LEU A 355 -10.02 25.80 3.66
CA LEU A 355 -10.82 25.58 4.87
C LEU A 355 -9.92 25.55 6.11
N HIS A 356 -10.02 26.59 6.93
CA HIS A 356 -9.26 26.68 8.16
C HIS A 356 -9.89 25.86 9.30
N CYS A 357 -9.11 24.92 9.86
CA CYS A 357 -9.53 24.03 10.95
C CYS A 357 -8.48 24.04 12.05
N HIS A 358 -8.80 24.67 13.18
CA HIS A 358 -7.91 24.78 14.35
C HIS A 358 -7.66 23.42 15.02
N VAL A 359 -8.65 22.51 14.96
CA VAL A 359 -8.55 21.19 15.58
C VAL A 359 -8.77 20.12 14.53
N ILE A 360 -7.92 19.09 14.53
CA ILE A 360 -8.09 17.92 13.67
C ILE A 360 -8.16 16.64 14.50
N ALA A 361 -8.98 15.68 14.07
CA ALA A 361 -9.03 14.35 14.66
C ALA A 361 -8.14 13.38 13.88
N ASN A 362 -7.42 12.53 14.61
CA ASN A 362 -6.61 11.46 14.07
C ASN A 362 -7.25 10.11 14.42
N ALA A 363 -7.53 9.25 13.42
CA ALA A 363 -7.86 7.85 13.65
C ALA A 363 -6.58 7.08 14.04
N ALA A 364 -6.28 7.07 15.33
CA ALA A 364 -5.02 6.61 15.89
C ALA A 364 -4.95 5.09 16.08
N ASN A 365 -3.73 4.59 16.27
CA ASN A 365 -3.51 3.24 16.79
C ASN A 365 -3.39 3.28 18.33
N TRP A 366 -3.61 2.12 18.97
CA TRP A 366 -3.61 2.02 20.44
C TRP A 366 -2.30 2.41 21.12
N ARG A 367 -1.17 2.42 20.40
CA ARG A 367 0.15 2.81 20.91
C ARG A 367 0.46 4.29 20.74
N LEU A 368 -0.43 5.06 20.12
CA LEU A 368 -0.23 6.48 19.81
C LEU A 368 1.09 6.74 19.06
N LYS A 369 1.45 5.83 18.14
CA LYS A 369 2.70 5.91 17.38
C LYS A 369 2.52 6.37 15.94
N PRO A 370 3.56 6.99 15.34
CA PRO A 370 3.58 7.26 13.90
C PRO A 370 3.52 5.96 13.07
N GLY A 371 3.10 6.09 11.81
CA GLY A 371 3.00 4.98 10.86
C GLY A 371 1.65 4.27 10.88
N GLY A 372 1.62 3.00 10.44
CA GLY A 372 0.39 2.19 10.34
C GLY A 372 -0.45 2.44 9.09
N GLY A 373 -0.07 3.40 8.25
CA GLY A 373 -0.84 3.83 7.06
C GLY A 373 -1.96 4.81 7.40
N GLY A 374 -2.78 5.12 6.40
CA GLY A 374 -3.97 5.96 6.53
C GLY A 374 -3.70 7.36 7.09
N VAL A 375 -4.74 7.93 7.72
CA VAL A 375 -4.73 9.29 8.25
C VAL A 375 -3.72 9.49 9.39
N ASN A 376 -3.45 8.45 10.19
CA ASN A 376 -2.47 8.51 11.27
C ASN A 376 -1.06 8.77 10.73
N ALA A 377 -0.64 8.02 9.71
CA ALA A 377 0.66 8.22 9.09
C ALA A 377 0.77 9.61 8.45
N ALA A 378 -0.28 10.10 7.80
CA ALA A 378 -0.32 11.42 7.19
C ALA A 378 -0.15 12.53 8.24
N ILE A 379 -0.94 12.51 9.32
CA ILE A 379 -0.88 13.53 10.38
C ILE A 379 0.49 13.57 11.06
N PHE A 380 1.05 12.42 11.45
CA PHE A 380 2.39 12.38 12.04
C PHE A 380 3.48 12.85 11.07
N SER A 381 3.36 12.52 9.78
CA SER A 381 4.30 12.98 8.76
C SER A 381 4.24 14.50 8.55
N ALA A 382 3.04 15.08 8.56
CA ALA A 382 2.83 16.52 8.36
C ALA A 382 3.21 17.33 9.60
N ALA A 383 2.91 16.82 10.80
CA ALA A 383 3.20 17.48 12.06
C ALA A 383 4.67 17.33 12.53
N GLY A 384 5.41 16.37 11.98
CA GLY A 384 6.80 16.13 12.34
C GLY A 384 7.00 15.53 13.74
N PRO A 385 8.26 15.42 14.21
CA PRO A 385 8.61 14.74 15.46
C PRO A 385 8.02 15.42 16.71
N SER A 386 7.75 16.72 16.65
CA SER A 386 7.16 17.48 17.75
C SER A 386 5.80 16.96 18.19
N LEU A 387 4.99 16.42 17.26
CA LEU A 387 3.73 15.77 17.64
C LEU A 387 3.97 14.49 18.43
N GLU A 388 4.94 13.65 18.03
CA GLU A 388 5.22 12.41 18.76
C GLU A 388 5.68 12.68 20.19
N GLU A 389 6.51 13.70 20.40
CA GLU A 389 6.97 14.12 21.73
C GLU A 389 5.80 14.65 22.57
N ALA A 390 4.99 15.55 22.02
CA ALA A 390 3.82 16.09 22.71
C ALA A 390 2.80 14.98 23.06
N THR A 391 2.56 14.02 22.15
CA THR A 391 1.66 12.89 22.40
C THR A 391 2.18 11.98 23.51
N LYS A 392 3.49 11.69 23.55
CA LYS A 392 4.12 10.87 24.61
C LYS A 392 3.97 11.48 26.00
N GLN A 393 3.99 12.81 26.09
CA GLN A 393 3.81 13.53 27.36
C GLN A 393 2.38 13.40 27.90
N GLN A 394 1.39 13.32 27.00
CA GLN A 394 -0.03 13.23 27.37
C GLN A 394 -0.49 11.80 27.63
N ALA A 395 -0.11 10.83 26.78
CA ALA A 395 -0.53 9.45 26.93
C ALA A 395 0.42 8.44 26.26
N LYS A 396 0.52 7.25 26.85
CA LYS A 396 1.29 6.12 26.28
C LYS A 396 0.44 5.21 25.39
N SER A 397 -0.87 5.14 25.64
CA SER A 397 -1.77 4.25 24.91
C SER A 397 -3.23 4.69 25.04
N LEU A 398 -4.09 4.27 24.11
CA LEU A 398 -5.54 4.45 24.18
C LEU A 398 -6.28 3.11 24.24
N ARG A 399 -7.47 3.15 24.84
CA ARG A 399 -8.48 2.08 24.75
C ARG A 399 -9.51 2.42 23.67
N PRO A 400 -10.12 1.42 22.99
CA PRO A 400 -11.20 1.68 22.06
C PRO A 400 -12.32 2.50 22.71
N GLY A 401 -12.87 3.48 22.00
CA GLY A 401 -13.87 4.42 22.52
C GLY A 401 -13.27 5.66 23.21
N SER A 402 -11.95 5.71 23.42
CA SER A 402 -11.29 6.83 24.13
C SER A 402 -10.51 7.74 23.19
N VAL A 403 -10.20 8.95 23.68
CA VAL A 403 -9.41 9.96 22.97
C VAL A 403 -8.31 10.55 23.85
N VAL A 404 -7.31 11.17 23.22
CA VAL A 404 -6.40 12.10 23.88
C VAL A 404 -6.22 13.34 23.01
N ALA A 405 -6.47 14.51 23.58
CA ALA A 405 -6.19 15.79 22.95
C ALA A 405 -4.73 16.19 23.19
N VAL A 406 -4.03 16.57 22.14
CA VAL A 406 -2.64 16.99 22.19
C VAL A 406 -2.54 18.39 21.60
N GLN A 407 -2.08 19.35 22.39
CA GLN A 407 -1.74 20.67 21.88
C GLN A 407 -0.53 20.56 20.98
N LEU A 408 -0.65 21.05 19.76
CA LEU A 408 0.40 20.97 18.76
C LEU A 408 1.42 22.09 18.99
N PRO A 409 2.71 21.79 19.17
CA PRO A 409 3.72 22.83 19.36
C PRO A 409 3.80 23.76 18.13
N SER A 410 4.05 25.05 18.36
CA SER A 410 4.22 26.05 17.29
C SER A 410 5.41 25.75 16.36
N THR A 411 6.35 24.91 16.78
CA THR A 411 7.46 24.41 15.95
C THR A 411 7.00 23.40 14.89
N SER A 412 5.78 22.87 15.00
CA SER A 412 5.23 21.89 14.05
C SER A 412 4.98 22.54 12.68
N PRO A 413 5.38 21.91 11.56
CA PRO A 413 5.04 22.39 10.23
C PRO A 413 3.52 22.46 10.00
N LEU A 414 2.76 21.53 10.58
CA LEU A 414 1.30 21.49 10.48
C LEU A 414 0.64 22.66 11.23
N PHE A 415 1.23 23.13 12.33
CA PHE A 415 0.78 24.36 13.00
C PHE A 415 1.01 25.57 12.09
N ASN A 416 2.25 25.73 11.58
CA ASN A 416 2.64 26.93 10.84
C ASN A 416 1.96 27.07 9.47
N ARG A 417 1.75 25.95 8.76
CA ARG A 417 1.19 25.96 7.41
C ARG A 417 -0.34 25.97 7.42
N GLU A 418 -0.93 25.13 8.27
CA GLU A 418 -2.39 24.91 8.25
C GLU A 418 -3.13 25.63 9.39
N GLY A 419 -2.43 26.16 10.39
CA GLY A 419 -3.04 26.79 11.57
C GLY A 419 -3.63 25.82 12.58
N VAL A 420 -3.25 24.54 12.53
CA VAL A 420 -3.75 23.50 13.46
C VAL A 420 -3.13 23.71 14.85
N THR A 421 -3.95 23.97 15.85
CA THR A 421 -3.53 24.17 17.25
C THR A 421 -3.59 22.88 18.06
N HIS A 422 -4.49 21.95 17.71
CA HIS A 422 -4.67 20.69 18.44
C HIS A 422 -4.89 19.49 17.52
N VAL A 423 -4.35 18.34 17.92
CA VAL A 423 -4.63 17.04 17.33
C VAL A 423 -5.32 16.17 18.39
N ILE A 424 -6.54 15.70 18.11
CA ILE A 424 -7.25 14.75 18.97
C ILE A 424 -7.04 13.34 18.42
N HIS A 425 -6.25 12.52 19.10
CA HIS A 425 -6.10 11.11 18.76
C HIS A 425 -7.31 10.32 19.24
N VAL A 426 -7.97 9.61 18.34
CA VAL A 426 -9.18 8.84 18.58
C VAL A 426 -8.91 7.37 18.26
N LEU A 427 -9.21 6.47 19.19
CA LEU A 427 -9.16 5.04 18.93
C LEU A 427 -10.58 4.47 18.84
N GLY A 428 -11.02 4.17 17.62
CA GLY A 428 -12.31 3.51 17.38
C GLY A 428 -12.28 1.98 17.54
N PRO A 429 -13.44 1.32 17.44
CA PRO A 429 -13.56 -0.14 17.46
C PRO A 429 -12.91 -0.77 16.23
N ASN A 430 -12.41 -1.99 16.38
CA ASN A 430 -11.75 -2.73 15.32
C ASN A 430 -12.57 -3.97 14.88
N MET A 431 -13.01 -3.99 13.62
CA MET A 431 -13.64 -5.14 12.94
C MET A 431 -12.67 -5.89 12.02
N ASN A 432 -11.39 -5.55 12.03
CA ASN A 432 -10.37 -6.24 11.26
C ASN A 432 -9.66 -7.30 12.14
N PRO A 433 -9.82 -8.61 11.86
CA PRO A 433 -9.17 -9.68 12.61
C PRO A 433 -7.63 -9.66 12.53
N GLN A 434 -7.07 -8.87 11.61
CA GLN A 434 -5.63 -8.70 11.45
C GLN A 434 -5.05 -7.56 12.30
N ARG A 435 -5.88 -6.89 13.10
CA ARG A 435 -5.48 -5.76 13.94
C ARG A 435 -5.83 -6.10 15.41
N PRO A 436 -5.08 -5.56 16.40
CA PRO A 436 -5.37 -5.77 17.81
C PRO A 436 -6.78 -5.31 18.21
N ASN A 437 -7.31 -5.83 19.31
CA ASN A 437 -8.64 -5.47 19.84
C ASN A 437 -9.78 -5.73 18.83
N TYR A 438 -9.65 -6.76 18.01
CA TYR A 438 -10.70 -7.18 17.10
C TYR A 438 -11.93 -7.65 17.87
N LEU A 439 -13.09 -7.10 17.54
CA LEU A 439 -14.36 -7.35 18.23
C LEU A 439 -15.09 -8.62 17.75
N ASN A 440 -14.44 -9.52 17.00
CA ASN A 440 -15.07 -10.76 16.53
C ASN A 440 -16.38 -10.55 15.72
N ASN A 441 -16.47 -9.43 14.99
CA ASN A 441 -17.69 -8.97 14.31
C ASN A 441 -18.89 -8.73 15.23
N ASP A 442 -18.67 -8.55 16.52
CA ASP A 442 -19.68 -8.07 17.46
C ASP A 442 -19.98 -6.59 17.15
N TYR A 443 -20.96 -6.39 16.29
CA TYR A 443 -21.40 -5.06 15.90
C TYR A 443 -22.21 -4.37 16.99
N ASP A 444 -22.71 -5.07 18.01
CA ASP A 444 -23.45 -4.41 19.09
C ASP A 444 -22.47 -3.66 19.98
N GLU A 445 -21.42 -4.34 20.45
CA GLU A 445 -20.32 -3.70 21.17
C GLU A 445 -19.54 -2.74 20.27
N GLY A 446 -19.37 -3.08 18.98
CA GLY A 446 -18.74 -2.21 18.00
C GLY A 446 -19.47 -0.88 17.79
N CYS A 447 -20.80 -0.90 17.65
CA CYS A 447 -21.58 0.33 17.50
C CYS A 447 -21.50 1.18 18.77
N LYS A 448 -21.57 0.55 19.94
CA LYS A 448 -21.41 1.24 21.24
C LYS A 448 -20.05 1.92 21.35
N LEU A 449 -18.95 1.20 21.11
CA LEU A 449 -17.60 1.77 21.15
C LEU A 449 -17.36 2.85 20.10
N LEU A 450 -18.01 2.77 18.94
CA LEU A 450 -17.93 3.84 17.93
C LEU A 450 -18.67 5.11 18.39
N ARG A 451 -19.84 4.97 19.03
CA ARG A 451 -20.53 6.10 19.68
C ARG A 451 -19.67 6.72 20.77
N ASP A 452 -19.07 5.90 21.63
CA ASP A 452 -18.18 6.36 22.69
C ASP A 452 -16.99 7.14 22.13
N ALA A 453 -16.40 6.68 21.00
CA ALA A 453 -15.30 7.35 20.33
C ALA A 453 -15.69 8.74 19.80
N TYR A 454 -16.85 8.86 19.13
CA TYR A 454 -17.34 10.16 18.64
C TYR A 454 -17.79 11.08 19.76
N SER A 455 -18.48 10.55 20.78
CA SER A 455 -18.86 11.31 21.97
C SER A 455 -17.63 11.89 22.66
N SER A 456 -16.62 11.05 22.91
CA SER A 456 -15.34 11.48 23.50
C SER A 456 -14.61 12.51 22.64
N LEU A 457 -14.61 12.33 21.31
CA LEU A 457 -14.01 13.29 20.36
C LEU A 457 -14.70 14.66 20.45
N PHE A 458 -16.03 14.70 20.37
CA PHE A 458 -16.77 15.95 20.38
C PHE A 458 -16.72 16.64 21.75
N GLN A 459 -16.74 15.88 22.85
CA GLN A 459 -16.51 16.42 24.20
C GLN A 459 -15.12 17.04 24.34
N ALA A 460 -14.07 16.36 23.87
CA ALA A 460 -12.71 16.89 23.91
C ALA A 460 -12.59 18.18 23.10
N PHE A 461 -13.19 18.23 21.91
CA PHE A 461 -13.23 19.44 21.09
C PHE A 461 -13.97 20.60 21.79
N ILE A 462 -15.15 20.35 22.36
CA ILE A 462 -15.89 21.37 23.11
C ILE A 462 -15.08 21.88 24.31
N SER A 463 -14.32 21.02 24.98
CA SER A 463 -13.43 21.44 26.07
C SER A 463 -12.33 22.39 25.58
N ILE A 464 -11.64 22.03 24.48
CA ILE A 464 -10.60 22.87 23.86
C ILE A 464 -11.16 24.25 23.51
N VAL A 465 -12.30 24.29 22.83
CA VAL A 465 -12.95 25.55 22.43
C VAL A 465 -13.29 26.39 23.66
N LYS A 466 -13.87 25.80 24.70
CA LYS A 466 -14.20 26.52 25.95
C LYS A 466 -12.97 27.09 26.65
N ASP A 467 -11.84 26.38 26.63
CA ASP A 467 -10.62 26.83 27.29
C ASP A 467 -9.90 27.94 26.49
N GLU A 468 -9.92 27.88 25.16
CA GLU A 468 -9.46 28.98 24.30
C GLU A 468 -10.28 30.27 24.53
N PHE A 469 -11.61 30.15 24.70
CA PHE A 469 -12.47 31.30 25.03
C PHE A 469 -12.21 31.88 26.43
N LYS A 470 -11.84 31.06 27.42
CA LYS A 470 -11.45 31.54 28.76
C LYS A 470 -10.11 32.26 28.73
N SER A 471 -9.14 31.74 27.97
CA SER A 471 -7.81 32.33 27.82
C SER A 471 -7.87 33.68 27.10
N ALA A 472 -8.73 33.81 26.07
CA ALA A 472 -8.96 35.08 25.37
C ALA A 472 -9.61 36.16 26.25
N LYS A 473 -10.51 35.79 27.18
CA LYS A 473 -11.09 36.72 28.18
C LYS A 473 -10.15 37.08 29.34
N GLY A 474 -9.05 36.34 29.53
CA GLY A 474 -8.05 36.58 30.57
C GLY A 474 -6.99 37.63 30.21
N ILE A 475 -6.84 37.95 28.92
CA ILE A 475 -5.85 38.93 28.42
C ILE A 475 -6.36 40.37 28.57
N ASP A 476 -7.68 40.58 28.68
CA ASP A 476 -8.32 41.89 28.77
C ASP A 476 -8.46 42.43 30.23
N LYS A 477 -7.77 41.81 31.20
CA LYS A 477 -7.78 42.21 32.63
C LYS A 477 -6.39 42.53 33.20
N ARG A 478 -5.42 42.89 32.37
CA ARG A 478 -4.10 43.40 32.80
C ARG A 478 -3.93 44.92 32.63
N LEU A 479 -5.00 45.69 32.79
CA LEU A 479 -4.92 47.13 33.09
C LEU A 479 -6.06 47.50 34.06
N GLY A 480 -5.73 47.81 35.32
CA GLY A 480 -6.69 48.34 36.30
C GLY A 480 -6.67 47.68 37.69
N SER A 481 -5.84 48.25 38.58
CA SER A 481 -6.03 48.42 40.05
C SER A 481 -6.61 47.28 40.92
N ALA A 482 -5.79 46.80 41.87
CA ALA A 482 -6.20 46.23 43.17
C ALA A 482 -6.79 47.32 44.10
N PRO A 483 -7.32 47.05 45.33
CA PRO A 483 -7.40 45.82 46.14
C PRO A 483 -8.85 45.51 46.66
N SER A 484 -9.19 44.39 47.28
CA SER A 484 -8.99 44.13 48.72
C SER A 484 -9.47 42.73 49.16
N GLU A 485 -8.95 42.35 50.33
CA GLU A 485 -8.97 41.09 51.07
C GLU A 485 -10.38 40.51 51.34
N SER A 486 -10.54 39.20 51.44
CA SER A 486 -10.53 38.57 52.78
C SER A 486 -10.40 37.04 52.73
N ARG A 487 -9.56 36.59 53.66
CA ARG A 487 -9.22 35.21 54.03
C ARG A 487 -10.45 34.41 54.49
N LYS A 488 -10.44 33.09 54.22
CA LYS A 488 -10.32 32.06 55.28
C LYS A 488 -10.07 30.65 54.70
N HIS A 489 -9.03 30.02 55.26
CA HIS A 489 -8.68 28.59 55.35
C HIS A 489 -9.89 27.66 55.58
N SER A 490 -9.90 26.35 55.38
CA SER A 490 -8.98 25.23 55.03
C SER A 490 -9.94 24.02 54.81
N GLU A 491 -9.63 22.92 54.13
CA GLU A 491 -8.79 21.80 54.57
C GLU A 491 -8.70 20.75 53.45
N ASP A 492 -7.55 20.09 53.38
CA ASP A 492 -7.27 18.87 52.63
C ASP A 492 -8.09 17.68 53.14
N THR A 493 -8.51 16.77 52.24
CA THR A 493 -8.27 15.33 52.46
C THR A 493 -8.39 14.49 51.19
N HIS A 494 -7.42 13.59 51.03
CA HIS A 494 -7.38 12.45 50.13
C HIS A 494 -8.52 11.44 50.41
N HIS A 495 -9.06 10.77 49.37
CA HIS A 495 -8.87 9.32 49.15
C HIS A 495 -9.82 8.72 48.09
N LYS A 496 -9.24 7.79 47.31
CA LYS A 496 -9.81 6.74 46.45
C LYS A 496 -11.10 6.11 46.98
N PHE A 497 -12.02 5.74 46.09
CA PHE A 497 -12.78 4.46 46.03
C PHE A 497 -13.48 4.43 44.64
N LYS A 498 -14.00 3.36 44.03
CA LYS A 498 -13.89 1.89 44.00
C LYS A 498 -15.20 1.45 43.31
N ARG A 499 -15.08 0.40 42.51
CA ARG A 499 -16.10 -0.33 41.74
C ARG A 499 -17.35 -0.71 42.57
N ALA A 500 -18.54 -0.64 41.96
CA ALA A 500 -19.72 -1.42 42.35
C ALA A 500 -20.67 -1.62 41.15
N GLU A 501 -21.50 -2.65 41.26
CA GLU A 501 -22.12 -3.49 40.24
C GLU A 501 -23.65 -3.56 40.49
N PHE A 502 -24.43 -4.09 39.52
CA PHE A 502 -25.88 -4.38 39.55
C PHE A 502 -26.83 -3.15 39.51
N GLN A 503 -28.03 -3.17 38.91
CA GLN A 503 -28.99 -4.24 38.62
C GLN A 503 -30.04 -3.80 37.55
N ILE A 504 -30.63 -4.78 36.87
CA ILE A 504 -31.70 -4.68 35.85
C ILE A 504 -33.06 -4.34 36.50
N PRO A 505 -34.03 -3.80 35.73
CA PRO A 505 -35.32 -4.49 35.71
C PRO A 505 -35.88 -4.73 34.29
N GLU A 506 -36.38 -5.96 34.11
CA GLU A 506 -37.13 -6.44 32.97
C GLU A 506 -38.48 -5.73 32.81
N ARG A 507 -38.95 -5.60 31.56
CA ARG A 507 -40.37 -5.78 31.25
C ARG A 507 -40.55 -6.42 29.88
N SER A 508 -41.13 -7.60 29.93
CA SER A 508 -41.54 -8.47 28.83
C SER A 508 -42.82 -7.96 28.16
N LYS A 509 -42.99 -8.27 26.86
CA LYS A 509 -44.19 -8.93 26.31
C LYS A 509 -44.00 -9.36 24.85
N LYS A 510 -44.30 -10.65 24.63
CA LYS A 510 -44.37 -11.42 23.38
C LYS A 510 -45.43 -10.89 22.41
N TRP A 511 -45.19 -11.11 21.11
CA TRP A 511 -46.20 -11.78 20.26
C TRP A 511 -45.51 -12.72 19.24
N LYS A 512 -46.03 -13.96 19.16
CA LYS A 512 -45.73 -15.07 18.22
C LYS A 512 -46.29 -14.77 16.82
N GLY A 513 -45.60 -15.13 15.73
CA GLY A 513 -45.86 -16.34 14.88
C GLY A 513 -46.44 -15.89 13.51
N THR A 514 -46.29 -16.53 12.34
CA THR A 514 -45.81 -17.85 11.89
C THR A 514 -45.74 -17.85 10.33
N GLN A 515 -44.83 -18.64 9.70
CA GLN A 515 -44.88 -19.31 8.35
C GLN A 515 -45.10 -18.47 7.05
N GLU A 516 -44.64 -18.77 5.82
CA GLU A 516 -43.96 -19.90 5.14
C GLU A 516 -43.40 -19.46 3.74
N SER A 517 -42.67 -20.39 3.11
CA SER A 517 -42.16 -20.62 1.72
C SER A 517 -42.90 -19.99 0.50
N ALA A 518 -42.43 -19.95 -0.77
CA ALA A 518 -41.22 -20.35 -1.53
C ALA A 518 -41.37 -19.83 -2.99
N GLU A 519 -40.30 -19.97 -3.79
CA GLU A 519 -40.25 -20.12 -5.29
C GLU A 519 -40.59 -18.91 -6.18
N ALA A 520 -39.63 -18.34 -6.91
CA ALA A 520 -38.97 -18.79 -8.15
C ALA A 520 -39.81 -18.55 -9.42
N LEU A 521 -39.42 -17.54 -10.21
CA LEU A 521 -39.70 -17.48 -11.65
C LEU A 521 -38.47 -17.00 -12.42
N ASN A 522 -38.17 -17.80 -13.44
CA ASN A 522 -37.03 -17.78 -14.33
C ASN A 522 -37.55 -17.38 -15.71
N GLN A 523 -36.97 -16.41 -16.39
CA GLN A 523 -37.14 -16.24 -17.84
C GLN A 523 -35.83 -15.86 -18.52
N ASN A 524 -35.41 -16.77 -19.39
CA ASN A 524 -34.34 -16.64 -20.38
C ASN A 524 -34.69 -15.57 -21.43
N ASN A 525 -33.67 -14.89 -21.96
CA ASN A 525 -33.65 -14.53 -23.38
C ASN A 525 -32.22 -14.41 -23.94
N ASN A 526 -32.14 -14.69 -25.24
CA ASN A 526 -31.01 -15.23 -25.99
C ASN A 526 -29.80 -14.31 -26.25
N LYS A 527 -28.67 -14.99 -26.48
CA LYS A 527 -27.36 -14.48 -26.91
C LYS A 527 -27.41 -13.71 -28.24
N ILE A 528 -26.75 -12.55 -28.26
CA ILE A 528 -26.03 -12.02 -29.43
C ILE A 528 -24.57 -11.84 -29.01
N SER A 529 -23.65 -12.41 -29.78
CA SER A 529 -22.22 -12.46 -29.51
C SER A 529 -21.52 -11.12 -29.77
N HIS A 530 -21.31 -10.32 -28.72
CA HIS A 530 -20.25 -9.31 -28.71
C HIS A 530 -19.07 -9.83 -27.87
N LYS A 531 -17.87 -9.77 -28.46
CA LYS A 531 -16.59 -10.05 -27.81
C LYS A 531 -16.54 -9.24 -26.51
N MET A 532 -16.64 -9.92 -25.36
CA MET A 532 -16.85 -9.28 -24.07
C MET A 532 -15.76 -8.26 -23.80
N SER A 533 -16.15 -6.99 -23.64
CA SER A 533 -15.24 -5.94 -23.20
C SER A 533 -14.67 -6.33 -21.83
N LYS A 534 -13.35 -6.15 -21.66
CA LYS A 534 -12.73 -6.15 -20.34
C LYS A 534 -13.52 -5.15 -19.50
N HIS A 535 -14.29 -5.63 -18.52
CA HIS A 535 -14.99 -4.73 -17.62
C HIS A 535 -13.94 -4.06 -16.73
N TRP A 536 -13.56 -2.84 -17.09
CA TRP A 536 -12.69 -2.00 -16.30
C TRP A 536 -13.41 -1.64 -14.99
N GLY A 537 -12.76 -1.85 -13.85
CA GLY A 537 -13.30 -1.41 -12.57
C GLY A 537 -13.39 0.13 -12.51
N SER A 538 -14.23 0.67 -11.62
CA SER A 538 -14.47 2.12 -11.53
C SER A 538 -13.19 2.96 -11.38
N TRP A 539 -12.19 2.45 -10.65
CA TRP A 539 -10.88 3.08 -10.50
C TRP A 539 -10.09 3.12 -11.82
N ALA A 540 -10.14 2.03 -12.59
CA ALA A 540 -9.42 1.94 -13.86
C ALA A 540 -10.07 2.78 -14.98
N GLN A 541 -11.26 3.36 -14.74
CA GLN A 541 -11.96 4.26 -15.65
C GLN A 541 -11.66 5.76 -15.37
N ALA A 542 -10.88 6.07 -14.33
CA ALA A 542 -10.67 7.46 -13.90
C ALA A 542 -10.06 8.34 -15.00
N LEU A 543 -8.98 7.88 -15.66
CA LEU A 543 -8.36 8.63 -16.76
C LEU A 543 -9.27 8.75 -17.97
N TYR A 544 -10.07 7.73 -18.27
CA TYR A 544 -11.09 7.82 -19.32
C TYR A 544 -12.10 8.92 -19.05
N ASN A 545 -12.65 8.98 -17.83
CA ASN A 545 -13.64 9.99 -17.48
C ASN A 545 -13.05 11.40 -17.59
N THR A 546 -11.79 11.57 -17.17
CA THR A 546 -11.07 12.84 -17.34
C THR A 546 -10.78 13.18 -18.80
N ALA A 547 -10.45 12.19 -19.64
CA ALA A 547 -10.21 12.41 -21.06
C ALA A 547 -11.48 12.77 -21.84
N MET A 548 -12.60 12.11 -21.54
CA MET A 548 -13.86 12.32 -22.26
C MET A 548 -14.65 13.54 -21.76
N TYR A 549 -14.51 13.87 -20.47
CA TYR A 549 -15.24 14.97 -19.83
C TYR A 549 -14.29 15.93 -19.06
N PRO A 550 -13.26 16.50 -19.72
CA PRO A 550 -12.25 17.32 -19.05
C PRO A 550 -12.83 18.54 -18.32
N GLU A 551 -13.97 19.07 -18.78
CA GLU A 551 -14.69 20.18 -18.16
C GLU A 551 -15.15 19.88 -16.73
N ARG A 552 -15.42 18.60 -16.42
CA ARG A 552 -15.78 18.14 -15.06
C ARG A 552 -14.58 18.01 -14.13
N HIS A 553 -13.38 18.19 -14.66
CA HIS A 553 -12.10 17.94 -14.01
C HIS A 553 -11.13 19.13 -14.13
N ALA A 554 -11.65 20.34 -14.34
CA ALA A 554 -10.86 21.55 -14.61
C ALA A 554 -9.71 21.81 -13.61
N ASN A 555 -9.86 21.41 -12.34
CA ASN A 555 -8.82 21.60 -11.31
C ASN A 555 -7.61 20.66 -11.43
N THR A 556 -7.73 19.57 -12.20
CA THR A 556 -6.67 18.56 -12.39
C THR A 556 -6.04 18.64 -13.79
N VAL A 557 -6.76 19.25 -14.72
CA VAL A 557 -6.38 19.33 -16.13
C VAL A 557 -5.46 20.51 -16.38
N LEU A 558 -4.25 20.24 -16.88
CA LEU A 558 -3.25 21.26 -17.18
C LEU A 558 -3.44 21.88 -18.57
N GLU A 559 -3.80 21.06 -19.54
CA GLU A 559 -4.02 21.44 -20.93
C GLU A 559 -5.00 20.45 -21.55
N THR A 560 -5.90 20.95 -22.40
CA THR A 560 -6.88 20.16 -23.13
C THR A 560 -6.89 20.59 -24.58
N SER A 561 -6.91 19.64 -25.50
CA SER A 561 -7.27 19.84 -26.91
C SER A 561 -8.34 18.83 -27.30
N ASP A 562 -8.76 18.82 -28.57
CA ASP A 562 -9.71 17.83 -29.08
C ASP A 562 -9.15 16.41 -29.02
N ASP A 563 -7.84 16.25 -29.17
CA ASP A 563 -7.16 14.96 -29.24
C ASP A 563 -6.66 14.44 -27.88
N VAL A 564 -6.27 15.33 -26.97
CA VAL A 564 -5.57 14.94 -25.72
C VAL A 564 -5.97 15.77 -24.50
N VAL A 565 -5.78 15.17 -23.32
CA VAL A 565 -5.78 15.85 -22.02
C VAL A 565 -4.46 15.64 -21.32
N VAL A 566 -3.90 16.71 -20.75
CA VAL A 566 -2.62 16.71 -20.03
C VAL A 566 -2.88 16.82 -18.54
N LEU A 567 -2.32 15.90 -17.74
CA LEU A 567 -2.54 15.78 -16.30
C LEU A 567 -1.20 15.53 -15.58
N ASN A 568 -1.03 16.07 -14.38
CA ASN A 568 0.03 15.56 -13.49
C ASN A 568 -0.33 14.14 -13.03
N ASP A 569 0.66 13.22 -12.99
CA ASP A 569 0.46 11.94 -12.30
C ASP A 569 0.33 12.23 -10.80
N ILE A 570 -0.82 11.91 -10.20
CA ILE A 570 -1.12 12.13 -8.78
C ILE A 570 -0.27 11.23 -7.84
N TYR A 571 0.43 10.25 -8.39
CA TYR A 571 1.41 9.40 -7.72
C TYR A 571 2.74 9.40 -8.49
N PRO A 572 3.40 10.55 -8.66
CA PRO A 572 4.50 10.71 -9.60
C PRO A 572 5.68 9.80 -9.27
N LYS A 573 6.33 9.15 -10.24
CA LYS A 573 7.44 8.19 -9.94
C LYS A 573 8.84 8.82 -10.00
N ALA A 574 8.92 10.09 -10.39
CA ALA A 574 10.11 10.94 -10.43
C ALA A 574 9.71 12.39 -10.07
N ARG A 575 10.66 13.32 -10.02
CA ARG A 575 10.39 14.74 -9.69
C ARG A 575 9.36 15.38 -10.61
N LYS A 576 9.41 15.07 -11.91
CA LYS A 576 8.44 15.45 -12.93
C LYS A 576 7.86 14.18 -13.57
N HIS A 577 6.55 13.99 -13.44
CA HIS A 577 5.83 12.88 -14.06
C HIS A 577 4.43 13.34 -14.48
N LEU A 578 4.21 13.40 -15.78
CA LEU A 578 3.01 13.91 -16.43
C LEU A 578 2.40 12.84 -17.34
N LEU A 579 1.08 12.86 -17.49
CA LEU A 579 0.32 11.96 -18.34
C LEU A 579 -0.35 12.76 -19.45
N ILE A 580 -0.19 12.30 -20.69
CA ILE A 580 -0.94 12.80 -21.85
C ILE A 580 -1.91 11.69 -22.22
N VAL A 581 -3.20 11.94 -22.04
CA VAL A 581 -4.26 10.94 -22.17
C VAL A 581 -5.03 11.18 -23.47
N ALA A 582 -5.21 10.12 -24.27
CA ALA A 582 -5.91 10.19 -25.54
C ALA A 582 -7.42 10.43 -25.38
N ARG A 583 -8.00 11.36 -26.14
CA ARG A 583 -9.45 11.62 -26.18
C ARG A 583 -10.13 10.86 -27.33
N TYR A 584 -9.90 9.55 -27.40
CA TYR A 584 -10.40 8.71 -28.49
C TYR A 584 -11.18 7.50 -27.97
N GLU A 585 -12.48 7.40 -28.23
CA GLU A 585 -13.30 6.29 -27.72
C GLU A 585 -12.80 4.92 -28.18
N GLY A 586 -12.63 3.98 -27.24
CA GLY A 586 -12.17 2.62 -27.53
C GLY A 586 -10.65 2.44 -27.58
N LEU A 587 -9.85 3.52 -27.49
CA LEU A 587 -8.39 3.45 -27.44
C LEU A 587 -7.88 3.33 -26.00
N ASP A 588 -8.01 2.15 -25.41
CA ASP A 588 -7.83 1.94 -23.97
C ASP A 588 -6.36 1.66 -23.59
N GLN A 589 -5.60 1.01 -24.48
CA GLN A 589 -4.25 0.52 -24.24
C GLN A 589 -3.46 0.39 -25.56
N LEU A 590 -2.15 0.13 -25.49
CA LEU A 590 -1.31 -0.04 -26.67
C LEU A 590 -1.79 -1.15 -27.62
N ALA A 591 -2.43 -2.20 -27.10
CA ALA A 591 -2.94 -3.30 -27.92
C ALA A 591 -4.09 -2.90 -28.87
N ASP A 592 -4.75 -1.77 -28.60
CA ASP A 592 -5.84 -1.25 -29.43
C ASP A 592 -5.31 -0.28 -30.51
N VAL A 593 -4.01 0.04 -30.49
CA VAL A 593 -3.37 0.98 -31.41
C VAL A 593 -3.15 0.36 -32.78
N HIS A 594 -3.75 0.99 -33.78
CA HIS A 594 -3.63 0.68 -35.21
C HIS A 594 -3.14 1.90 -36.03
N ILE A 595 -2.84 1.69 -37.31
CA ILE A 595 -2.33 2.71 -38.23
C ILE A 595 -3.14 4.01 -38.25
N GLU A 596 -4.46 3.92 -38.10
CA GLU A 596 -5.38 5.08 -38.03
C GLU A 596 -5.10 6.01 -36.85
N HIS A 597 -4.50 5.49 -35.78
CA HIS A 597 -4.16 6.25 -34.57
C HIS A 597 -2.76 6.90 -34.68
N LEU A 598 -2.00 6.67 -35.75
CA LEU A 598 -0.66 7.21 -35.92
C LEU A 598 -0.59 8.75 -35.79
N PRO A 599 -1.53 9.53 -36.37
CA PRO A 599 -1.55 10.98 -36.17
C PRO A 599 -1.71 11.36 -34.70
N LEU A 600 -2.62 10.69 -33.98
CA LEU A 600 -2.83 10.92 -32.55
C LEU A 600 -1.59 10.61 -31.72
N LEU A 601 -0.87 9.52 -31.99
CA LEU A 601 0.39 9.20 -31.30
C LEU A 601 1.45 10.29 -31.52
N LYS A 602 1.56 10.81 -32.75
CA LYS A 602 2.46 11.93 -33.07
C LYS A 602 2.05 13.20 -32.33
N THR A 603 0.75 13.50 -32.25
CA THR A 603 0.21 14.61 -31.45
C THR A 603 0.56 14.45 -29.97
N MET A 604 0.32 13.27 -29.38
CA MET A 604 0.66 12.98 -27.98
C MET A 604 2.16 13.19 -27.72
N HIS A 605 3.01 12.70 -28.62
CA HIS A 605 4.46 12.87 -28.52
C HIS A 605 4.88 14.35 -28.59
N ALA A 606 4.36 15.11 -29.55
CA ALA A 606 4.65 16.53 -29.72
C ALA A 606 4.22 17.37 -28.50
N VAL A 607 3.05 17.08 -27.93
CA VAL A 607 2.59 17.70 -26.68
C VAL A 607 3.53 17.33 -25.52
N GLY A 608 4.03 16.10 -25.49
CA GLY A 608 5.02 15.67 -24.51
C GLY A 608 6.33 16.44 -24.59
N LEU A 609 6.87 16.64 -25.81
CA LEU A 609 8.05 17.46 -26.04
C LEU A 609 7.83 18.91 -25.60
N LYS A 610 6.70 19.52 -25.96
CA LYS A 610 6.31 20.87 -25.52
C LYS A 610 6.33 21.02 -23.99
N TRP A 611 5.89 20.00 -23.25
CA TRP A 611 5.91 20.01 -21.78
C TRP A 611 7.30 19.76 -21.20
N ILE A 612 8.11 18.91 -21.86
CA ILE A 612 9.51 18.72 -21.49
C ILE A 612 10.29 20.03 -21.63
N ASP A 613 10.07 20.80 -22.69
CA ASP A 613 10.73 22.10 -22.90
C ASP A 613 10.47 23.06 -21.74
N LYS A 614 9.22 23.12 -21.27
CA LYS A 614 8.86 23.89 -20.06
C LYS A 614 9.60 23.39 -18.83
N PHE A 615 9.66 22.07 -18.62
CA PHE A 615 10.33 21.51 -17.44
C PHE A 615 11.85 21.64 -17.48
N ILE A 616 12.46 21.58 -18.66
CA ILE A 616 13.90 21.81 -18.85
C ILE A 616 14.24 23.28 -18.61
N HIS A 617 13.36 24.20 -19.01
CA HIS A 617 13.53 25.61 -18.69
C HIS A 617 13.50 25.85 -17.17
N ASP A 618 12.66 25.12 -16.42
CA ASP A 618 12.64 25.16 -14.95
C ASP A 618 13.87 24.50 -14.29
N ASP A 619 14.30 23.35 -14.82
CA ASP A 619 15.43 22.57 -14.32
C ASP A 619 16.16 21.84 -15.46
N ALA A 620 17.20 22.49 -15.98
CA ALA A 620 17.99 21.99 -17.10
C ALA A 620 18.80 20.73 -16.80
N SER A 621 18.90 20.31 -15.52
CA SER A 621 19.60 19.09 -15.13
C SER A 621 18.78 17.82 -15.38
N LEU A 622 17.46 17.96 -15.59
CA LEU A 622 16.57 16.83 -15.79
C LEU A 622 16.71 16.23 -17.19
N VAL A 623 16.67 14.91 -17.23
CA VAL A 623 16.59 14.11 -18.46
C VAL A 623 15.24 13.41 -18.47
N PHE A 624 14.56 13.38 -19.60
CA PHE A 624 13.21 12.85 -19.74
C PHE A 624 13.17 11.66 -20.70
N ARG A 625 12.17 10.80 -20.49
CA ARG A 625 11.69 9.83 -21.48
C ARG A 625 10.19 9.98 -21.67
N LEU A 626 9.73 9.70 -22.89
CA LEU A 626 8.32 9.62 -23.23
C LEU A 626 7.99 8.18 -23.62
N GLY A 627 6.96 7.59 -23.03
CA GLY A 627 6.57 6.23 -23.41
C GLY A 627 5.32 5.72 -22.74
N TYR A 628 4.96 4.50 -23.10
CA TYR A 628 3.75 3.81 -22.69
C TYR A 628 4.10 2.54 -21.91
N HIS A 629 3.24 2.11 -21.01
CA HIS A 629 3.35 0.77 -20.44
C HIS A 629 2.76 -0.26 -21.40
N SER A 630 3.47 -1.38 -21.63
CA SER A 630 2.98 -2.50 -22.47
C SER A 630 1.60 -3.01 -22.04
N ALA A 631 1.38 -3.10 -20.72
CA ALA A 631 0.09 -3.43 -20.12
C ALA A 631 -0.28 -2.34 -19.10
N PRO A 632 -1.19 -1.39 -19.43
CA PRO A 632 -1.48 -0.26 -18.56
C PRO A 632 -2.31 -0.66 -17.33
N SER A 633 -2.15 0.10 -16.24
CA SER A 633 -2.92 -0.10 -15.01
C SER A 633 -4.32 0.53 -15.05
N MET A 634 -4.54 1.48 -15.96
CA MET A 634 -5.78 2.24 -16.11
C MET A 634 -6.09 2.41 -17.59
N ARG A 635 -7.38 2.41 -17.92
CA ARG A 635 -7.91 3.00 -19.15
C ARG A 635 -8.00 4.50 -18.91
N GLN A 636 -7.61 5.38 -19.81
CA GLN A 636 -7.46 5.29 -21.27
C GLN A 636 -5.98 5.25 -21.69
N LEU A 637 -5.64 4.99 -22.97
CA LEU A 637 -4.27 5.10 -23.47
C LEU A 637 -3.62 6.42 -23.03
N HIS A 638 -2.49 6.33 -22.35
CA HIS A 638 -1.78 7.49 -21.80
C HIS A 638 -0.27 7.38 -22.01
N LEU A 639 0.31 8.46 -22.53
CA LEU A 639 1.75 8.65 -22.67
C LEU A 639 2.31 9.21 -21.36
N HIS A 640 3.29 8.52 -20.79
CA HIS A 640 4.07 9.00 -19.65
C HIS A 640 5.16 9.94 -20.14
N VAL A 641 5.21 11.14 -19.57
CA VAL A 641 6.33 12.08 -19.68
C VAL A 641 7.03 12.08 -18.32
N ILE A 642 8.19 11.42 -18.23
CA ILE A 642 8.81 11.14 -16.93
C ILE A 642 10.31 11.48 -16.92
N SER A 643 10.70 12.22 -15.89
CA SER A 643 12.10 12.54 -15.58
C SER A 643 12.85 11.31 -15.05
N GLN A 644 14.13 11.17 -15.40
CA GLN A 644 14.95 9.99 -15.19
C GLN A 644 15.72 9.98 -13.86
N ASP A 645 15.47 10.95 -12.97
CA ASP A 645 15.99 10.97 -11.59
C ASP A 645 15.30 9.93 -10.70
N PHE A 646 14.03 9.61 -10.97
CA PHE A 646 13.21 8.71 -10.15
C PHE A 646 13.19 9.07 -8.64
N ASP A 647 13.37 10.35 -8.32
CA ASP A 647 13.30 10.88 -6.96
C ASP A 647 11.85 11.24 -6.62
N SER A 648 11.15 10.28 -6.02
CA SER A 648 9.79 10.49 -5.52
C SER A 648 9.46 9.54 -4.37
N SER A 649 8.68 10.02 -3.39
CA SER A 649 8.12 9.21 -2.31
C SER A 649 7.07 8.18 -2.78
N HIS A 650 6.53 8.32 -4.00
CA HIS A 650 5.54 7.38 -4.58
C HIS A 650 6.18 6.21 -5.35
N LEU A 651 7.49 6.27 -5.61
CA LEU A 651 8.27 5.13 -6.05
C LEU A 651 8.54 4.21 -4.84
N LYS A 652 7.68 3.21 -4.65
CA LYS A 652 7.58 2.41 -3.41
C LYS A 652 7.97 0.94 -3.54
N ASN A 653 7.89 0.36 -4.73
CA ASN A 653 8.06 -1.08 -4.90
C ASN A 653 8.78 -1.43 -6.20
N LYS A 654 9.12 -2.71 -6.35
CA LYS A 654 9.82 -3.25 -7.52
C LYS A 654 9.06 -3.04 -8.82
N LYS A 655 7.75 -3.25 -8.80
CA LYS A 655 6.91 -3.05 -9.99
C LYS A 655 6.99 -1.60 -10.48
N HIS A 656 6.93 -0.62 -9.58
CA HIS A 656 7.06 0.79 -9.97
C HIS A 656 8.43 1.12 -10.56
N TRP A 657 9.52 0.48 -10.14
CA TRP A 657 10.83 0.71 -10.76
C TRP A 657 10.91 0.06 -12.13
N ASN A 658 10.58 -1.24 -12.19
CA ASN A 658 10.73 -2.03 -13.40
C ASN A 658 9.78 -1.58 -14.50
N SER A 659 8.59 -1.04 -14.17
CA SER A 659 7.64 -0.56 -15.17
C SER A 659 8.18 0.57 -16.04
N PHE A 660 9.16 1.35 -15.56
CA PHE A 660 9.79 2.43 -16.32
C PHE A 660 11.22 2.09 -16.81
N ASN A 661 11.87 1.09 -16.20
CA ASN A 661 13.31 0.81 -16.39
C ASN A 661 13.61 -0.55 -17.05
N THR A 662 12.58 -1.17 -17.63
CA THR A 662 12.66 -2.40 -18.44
C THR A 662 11.90 -2.20 -19.75
N ASP A 663 11.94 -3.18 -20.65
CA ASP A 663 11.22 -3.18 -21.93
C ASP A 663 9.68 -3.12 -21.80
N PHE A 664 9.17 -3.18 -20.57
CA PHE A 664 7.77 -2.90 -20.26
C PHE A 664 7.40 -1.43 -20.50
N PHE A 665 8.39 -0.53 -20.41
CA PHE A 665 8.23 0.86 -20.84
C PHE A 665 8.62 0.96 -22.31
N ARG A 666 7.62 1.19 -23.16
CA ARG A 666 7.75 1.30 -24.61
C ARG A 666 7.94 2.76 -24.97
N ASP A 667 9.14 3.15 -25.41
CA ASP A 667 9.41 4.54 -25.78
C ASP A 667 8.50 4.98 -26.93
N SER A 668 8.02 6.22 -26.86
CA SER A 668 7.00 6.75 -27.78
C SER A 668 7.46 6.76 -29.23
N VAL A 669 8.75 7.03 -29.46
CA VAL A 669 9.37 7.02 -30.80
C VAL A 669 9.34 5.62 -31.41
N ASP A 670 9.66 4.58 -30.62
CA ASP A 670 9.61 3.19 -31.07
C ASP A 670 8.18 2.76 -31.40
N VAL A 671 7.20 3.15 -30.58
CA VAL A 671 5.79 2.84 -30.83
C VAL A 671 5.28 3.52 -32.11
N ILE A 672 5.66 4.78 -32.35
CA ILE A 672 5.32 5.52 -33.57
C ILE A 672 5.94 4.83 -34.80
N ASP A 673 7.21 4.44 -34.73
CA ASP A 673 7.90 3.74 -35.82
C ASP A 673 7.29 2.34 -36.07
N GLU A 674 6.95 1.60 -35.02
CA GLU A 674 6.28 0.30 -35.13
C GLU A 674 4.93 0.41 -35.82
N VAL A 675 4.11 1.37 -35.41
CA VAL A 675 2.79 1.60 -36.01
C VAL A 675 2.92 2.10 -37.44
N SER A 676 3.88 2.99 -37.72
CA SER A 676 4.13 3.51 -39.08
C SER A 676 4.56 2.41 -40.05
N ASN A 677 5.39 1.46 -39.60
CA ASN A 677 5.95 0.42 -40.46
C ASN A 677 5.09 -0.85 -40.54
N HIS A 678 4.41 -1.22 -39.45
CA HIS A 678 3.68 -2.50 -39.34
C HIS A 678 2.17 -2.34 -39.14
N GLY A 679 1.68 -1.10 -39.04
CA GLY A 679 0.26 -0.77 -38.89
C GLY A 679 -0.33 -1.05 -37.50
N LYS A 680 0.48 -1.46 -36.52
CA LYS A 680 0.08 -1.73 -35.14
C LYS A 680 1.27 -1.67 -34.19
N ALA A 681 1.02 -1.43 -32.90
CA ALA A 681 2.06 -1.48 -31.88
C ALA A 681 2.49 -2.94 -31.57
N ILE A 682 3.77 -3.17 -31.31
CA ILE A 682 4.26 -4.49 -30.90
C ILE A 682 4.04 -4.65 -29.40
N ILE A 683 3.20 -5.64 -29.04
CA ILE A 683 2.91 -5.96 -27.64
C ILE A 683 3.92 -6.98 -27.12
N LYS A 684 4.77 -6.53 -26.19
CA LYS A 684 5.66 -7.38 -25.41
C LYS A 684 5.05 -7.59 -24.03
N ASP A 685 4.24 -8.63 -23.89
CA ASP A 685 3.64 -9.01 -22.61
C ASP A 685 4.51 -10.06 -21.90
N ASP A 686 5.65 -9.61 -21.40
CA ASP A 686 6.52 -10.43 -20.55
C ASP A 686 6.38 -9.96 -19.10
N GLU A 687 5.48 -10.63 -18.35
CA GLU A 687 5.28 -10.36 -16.93
C GLU A 687 6.57 -10.52 -16.10
N SER A 688 7.59 -11.25 -16.61
CA SER A 688 8.86 -11.43 -15.93
C SER A 688 9.64 -10.13 -15.77
N LEU A 689 9.45 -9.16 -16.69
CA LEU A 689 10.08 -7.83 -16.63
C LEU A 689 9.76 -7.10 -15.32
N MET A 690 8.54 -7.28 -14.78
CA MET A 690 8.09 -6.68 -13.51
C MET A 690 8.71 -7.33 -12.26
N SER A 691 9.38 -8.47 -12.43
CA SER A 691 10.01 -9.23 -11.34
C SER A 691 11.54 -9.18 -11.34
N MET A 692 12.15 -8.65 -12.40
CA MET A 692 13.60 -8.45 -12.55
C MET A 692 14.23 -7.78 -11.32
N GLU A 693 15.51 -8.05 -11.10
CA GLU A 693 16.27 -7.39 -10.03
C GLU A 693 16.34 -5.87 -10.24
N PHE A 694 16.57 -5.12 -9.16
CA PHE A 694 16.69 -3.67 -9.27
C PHE A 694 17.99 -3.31 -9.95
N ARG A 695 17.93 -2.85 -11.20
CA ARG A 695 19.10 -2.33 -11.93
C ARG A 695 19.02 -0.83 -12.06
N CYS A 696 20.13 -0.15 -11.81
CA CYS A 696 20.25 1.29 -12.07
C CYS A 696 19.91 1.58 -13.55
N ASN A 697 19.16 2.66 -13.79
CA ASN A 697 18.77 3.10 -15.14
C ASN A 697 19.95 3.67 -15.95
N ARG A 698 21.07 3.95 -15.30
CA ARG A 698 22.34 4.42 -15.90
C ARG A 698 23.35 3.29 -16.03
N CYS A 699 24.07 2.97 -14.94
CA CYS A 699 25.17 2.00 -14.96
C CYS A 699 24.74 0.52 -14.95
N ARG A 700 23.43 0.24 -14.84
CA ARG A 700 22.85 -1.12 -14.78
C ARG A 700 23.34 -2.00 -13.61
N SER A 701 24.00 -1.43 -12.60
CA SER A 701 24.37 -2.15 -11.38
C SER A 701 23.14 -2.70 -10.67
N ALA A 702 23.23 -3.93 -10.16
CA ALA A 702 22.17 -4.58 -9.42
C ALA A 702 22.15 -4.09 -7.96
N HIS A 703 20.95 -3.93 -7.40
CA HIS A 703 20.72 -3.52 -6.03
C HIS A 703 19.74 -4.47 -5.32
N PRO A 704 19.95 -4.76 -4.02
CA PRO A 704 19.14 -5.75 -3.33
C PRO A 704 17.75 -5.23 -2.95
N ASN A 705 17.57 -3.91 -2.85
CA ASN A 705 16.30 -3.29 -2.48
C ASN A 705 16.20 -1.86 -3.02
N LEU A 706 14.96 -1.35 -3.05
CA LEU A 706 14.66 -0.03 -3.59
C LEU A 706 15.34 1.13 -2.82
N PRO A 707 15.44 1.14 -1.48
CA PRO A 707 16.17 2.20 -0.78
C PRO A 707 17.63 2.33 -1.24
N LYS A 708 18.38 1.22 -1.33
CA LYS A 708 19.77 1.24 -1.82
C LYS A 708 19.86 1.67 -3.28
N LEU A 709 18.92 1.26 -4.12
CA LEU A 709 18.83 1.70 -5.51
C LEU A 709 18.62 3.21 -5.60
N LYS A 710 17.68 3.78 -4.84
CA LYS A 710 17.40 5.23 -4.86
C LYS A 710 18.61 6.05 -4.40
N THR A 711 19.28 5.61 -3.33
CA THR A 711 20.54 6.24 -2.87
C THR A 711 21.65 6.15 -3.91
N HIS A 712 21.70 5.07 -4.69
CA HIS A 712 22.67 4.95 -5.78
C HIS A 712 22.30 5.86 -6.96
N VAL A 713 21.06 5.81 -7.45
CA VAL A 713 20.57 6.57 -8.60
C VAL A 713 20.76 8.07 -8.41
N SER A 714 20.53 8.59 -7.19
CA SER A 714 20.72 10.02 -6.90
C SER A 714 22.18 10.50 -6.98
N LYS A 715 23.15 9.58 -6.99
CA LYS A 715 24.59 9.88 -7.07
C LYS A 715 25.24 9.32 -8.34
N CYS A 716 24.52 8.55 -9.15
CA CYS A 716 25.08 7.83 -10.28
C CYS A 716 25.32 8.76 -11.45
N GLN A 717 26.60 9.01 -11.76
CA GLN A 717 27.04 9.86 -12.88
C GLN A 717 27.42 9.06 -14.13
N SER A 718 27.21 7.73 -14.13
CA SER A 718 27.45 6.93 -15.32
C SER A 718 26.52 7.36 -16.47
N PRO A 719 26.97 7.23 -17.73
CA PRO A 719 26.10 7.47 -18.88
C PRO A 719 24.91 6.51 -18.86
N PHE A 720 23.83 6.90 -19.55
CA PHE A 720 22.73 5.99 -19.82
C PHE A 720 23.22 4.84 -20.74
N PRO A 721 22.59 3.66 -20.69
CA PRO A 721 22.90 2.58 -21.62
C PRO A 721 22.78 3.05 -23.07
N SER A 722 23.62 2.51 -23.97
CA SER A 722 23.59 2.84 -25.40
C SER A 722 22.20 2.68 -26.00
N THR A 723 21.47 1.66 -25.59
CA THR A 723 20.08 1.41 -25.99
C THR A 723 19.12 2.56 -25.67
N LEU A 724 19.43 3.46 -24.72
CA LEU A 724 18.61 4.65 -24.45
C LEU A 724 19.19 5.93 -25.07
N LEU A 725 20.50 5.96 -25.30
CA LEU A 725 21.17 7.08 -25.96
C LEU A 725 20.87 7.12 -27.46
N GLU A 726 20.63 5.96 -28.07
CA GLU A 726 20.26 5.80 -29.47
C GLU A 726 18.75 6.04 -29.69
N GLY A 727 18.39 6.56 -30.86
CA GLY A 727 16.99 6.64 -31.31
C GLY A 727 16.12 7.71 -30.64
N SER A 728 16.71 8.80 -30.14
CA SER A 728 15.95 9.94 -29.57
C SER A 728 15.02 9.58 -28.39
N ARG A 729 15.32 8.48 -27.67
CA ARG A 729 14.52 8.02 -26.51
C ARG A 729 14.69 8.91 -25.28
N LEU A 730 15.83 9.58 -25.15
CA LEU A 730 16.13 10.52 -24.07
C LEU A 730 16.06 11.97 -24.58
N VAL A 731 15.41 12.85 -23.79
CA VAL A 731 15.31 14.28 -24.06
C VAL A 731 15.98 15.06 -22.92
N ASN A 732 16.85 16.01 -23.26
CA ASN A 732 17.57 16.85 -22.30
C ASN A 732 17.84 18.24 -22.92
N ALA A 733 18.34 19.19 -22.10
CA ALA A 733 18.57 20.57 -22.53
C ALA A 733 19.48 20.69 -23.77
N SER A 734 20.46 19.80 -23.93
CA SER A 734 21.37 19.78 -25.07
C SER A 734 20.75 19.24 -26.37
N GLY A 735 19.68 18.45 -26.30
CA GLY A 735 19.03 17.80 -27.44
C GLY A 735 18.06 18.69 -28.24
N ASN A 736 17.59 19.79 -27.64
CA ASN A 736 16.58 20.67 -28.25
C ASN A 736 17.12 21.60 -29.35
N SER A 737 18.41 21.48 -29.71
CA SER A 737 19.02 22.33 -30.74
C SER A 737 19.00 21.74 -32.16
N ARG A 738 18.42 20.54 -32.40
CA ARG A 738 18.59 19.87 -33.72
C ARG A 738 17.39 19.29 -34.46
N ASN A 739 16.17 19.27 -33.93
CA ASN A 739 15.03 18.69 -34.68
C ASN A 739 13.86 19.67 -34.83
N SER A 740 14.10 20.78 -35.53
CA SER A 740 13.07 21.42 -36.35
C SER A 740 13.02 20.67 -37.69
N LEU A 741 12.14 19.67 -37.79
CA LEU A 741 11.81 19.04 -39.07
C LEU A 741 10.94 20.02 -39.88
N SER A 742 11.53 20.51 -40.97
CA SER A 742 10.90 21.06 -42.17
C SER A 742 9.89 20.10 -42.80
#